data_AF-A0AAV6AZL0-F1
#
_entry.id   AF-A0AAV6AZL0-F1
#
_cell.length_a   1.000
_cell.length_b   1.000
_cell.length_c   1.000
_cell.angle_alpha   90.00
_cell.angle_beta   90.00
_cell.angle_gamma   90.00
#
_symmetry.space_group_name_H-M   'P 1'
#
loop_
_entity.id
_entity.type
_entity.pdbx_description
1 polymer ?
#
loop_
_entity_poly.entity_id
_entity_poly.type
_entity_poly.pdbx_seq_one_letter_code
_entity_poly.pdbx_strand_id
1 'polypeptide(L)'
;MSSISPISATDQECLKAWRDRRSPENLRPIIERYLSFVYSSALRRTGDAAHAADATKAVFFVLARRARKLRKRTVLARWLFHVTAVACRKINRPRVWRWFGQKRLSLVPLDSSLCVRLAPHLDGALERLSPKSRDAVLLRVFLNYDAKWAAQILRTNEPRVAKRVARGLAKLAKRLRKTVAVDADSLASVCVVEGSSASVPEGLAATVFESIGESGGKRPSLKLARRTLSTLAWARWRRRFIIAVPTFILLLAAVVGTAWYIDSLTGHSRLISEFLVWSVRREAKTVPGLAQPARPWPTDAATPRLDAAAVRGAHDLFQTTNIWMAHLKFTRGQWKELQPKRIGALPNFLQPNGTALLRNPKAQRSGLAGALGYDFNWTHADLEFGGMAFTNVAARIKGNGTWLGSLYGDKRAFKADLNKFTKGQKLAGLDELTFNNLVVDQSFMSDALAYEFFRDAGVPSPRTAYAWLSVSVEGNWDRKPLGLYAMVEPVDESFVADRFNRKTPIFKPVTYHLFEHLGDDWPAYAAIYDLKTKATPAQQQRVIDFSRLVSRADDAEFAARLGDFLDLDEFARFLAGIVLLSSYDGILSDGQNFYVYLDPRSNKFGFIPWDLDLAWGSFFLLGSRTERERASIWHPWVGENRFLQRVMAVEEFRGIYRAHLEDFSTRLFVPDRLNQRIDEMSALLRSPVAAESDFRLNKFEQAVGIKPLSSSRGKPQGGDRPAHQLKRFIEKRAISVRQQLDGKSKGMILKRSAAR
;
A
#
# COMPACT_ATOMS: atom_id res chain seq x y z
N MET A 1 58.99 -3.03 -43.73
CA MET A 1 57.79 -3.34 -44.54
C MET A 1 58.01 -4.69 -45.19
N SER A 2 57.28 -5.71 -44.71
CA SER A 2 57.26 -7.05 -45.30
C SER A 2 55.82 -7.36 -45.66
N SER A 3 55.54 -7.59 -46.95
CA SER A 3 54.26 -8.15 -47.39
C SER A 3 54.08 -9.52 -46.72
N ILE A 4 52.88 -9.80 -46.21
CA ILE A 4 52.59 -11.10 -45.59
C ILE A 4 52.77 -12.18 -46.66
N SER A 5 53.74 -13.09 -46.44
CA SER A 5 54.06 -14.27 -47.25
C SER A 5 52.81 -15.12 -47.57
N PRO A 6 52.84 -15.94 -48.64
CA PRO A 6 51.68 -16.73 -49.07
C PRO A 6 51.19 -17.65 -47.94
N ILE A 7 49.94 -17.43 -47.54
CA ILE A 7 49.26 -18.13 -46.45
C ILE A 7 48.91 -19.57 -46.89
N SER A 8 49.29 -20.58 -46.11
CA SER A 8 48.96 -22.00 -46.38
C SER A 8 47.52 -22.40 -45.99
N ALA A 9 46.75 -21.58 -45.26
CA ALA A 9 45.34 -21.84 -44.94
C ALA A 9 44.49 -20.56 -44.69
N THR A 10 43.29 -20.51 -45.29
CA THR A 10 42.30 -19.42 -45.14
C THR A 10 41.66 -19.40 -43.75
N ASP A 11 41.10 -18.25 -43.33
CA ASP A 11 40.36 -18.13 -42.05
C ASP A 11 39.23 -19.16 -41.93
N GLN A 12 38.57 -19.48 -43.04
CA GLN A 12 37.46 -20.44 -43.05
C GLN A 12 37.95 -21.88 -42.89
N GLU A 13 39.09 -22.23 -43.48
CA GLU A 13 39.72 -23.55 -43.33
C GLU A 13 40.18 -23.76 -41.89
N CYS A 14 40.83 -22.78 -41.29
CA CYS A 14 41.25 -22.82 -39.89
C CYS A 14 40.05 -22.99 -38.93
N LEU A 15 38.97 -22.22 -39.15
CA LEU A 15 37.74 -22.35 -38.36
C LEU A 15 37.01 -23.68 -38.58
N LYS A 16 37.07 -24.24 -39.79
CA LYS A 16 36.53 -25.57 -40.12
C LYS A 16 37.35 -26.66 -39.42
N ALA A 17 38.67 -26.63 -39.56
CA ALA A 17 39.60 -27.54 -38.92
C ALA A 17 39.43 -27.53 -37.38
N TRP A 18 39.29 -26.35 -36.77
CA TRP A 18 39.01 -26.23 -35.33
C TRP A 18 37.65 -26.81 -34.91
N ARG A 19 36.63 -26.70 -35.77
CA ARG A 19 35.30 -27.27 -35.51
C ARG A 19 35.34 -28.79 -35.52
N ASP A 20 36.13 -29.35 -36.43
CA ASP A 20 36.24 -30.78 -36.70
C ASP A 20 37.20 -31.44 -35.68
N ARG A 21 38.36 -30.84 -35.40
CA ARG A 21 39.32 -31.27 -34.35
C ARG A 21 39.80 -30.07 -33.51
N ARG A 22 39.64 -30.14 -32.18
CA ARG A 22 39.98 -29.05 -31.23
C ARG A 22 41.47 -29.00 -30.88
N SER A 23 42.32 -29.00 -31.90
CA SER A 23 43.76 -28.80 -31.71
C SER A 23 44.09 -27.31 -31.76
N PRO A 24 44.87 -26.75 -30.81
CA PRO A 24 45.28 -25.33 -30.84
C PRO A 24 46.00 -24.97 -32.15
N GLU A 25 46.68 -25.95 -32.78
CA GLU A 25 47.31 -25.82 -34.10
C GLU A 25 46.35 -25.33 -35.18
N ASN A 26 45.07 -25.73 -35.12
CA ASN A 26 44.07 -25.34 -36.11
C ASN A 26 43.67 -23.85 -36.00
N LEU A 27 43.93 -23.19 -34.87
CA LEU A 27 43.72 -21.75 -34.68
C LEU A 27 45.02 -20.94 -34.74
N ARG A 28 46.19 -21.59 -34.80
CA ARG A 28 47.50 -20.93 -34.86
C ARG A 28 47.62 -19.92 -35.99
N PRO A 29 47.27 -20.23 -37.24
CA PRO A 29 47.35 -19.26 -38.33
C PRO A 29 46.43 -18.04 -38.14
N ILE A 30 45.32 -18.19 -37.41
CA ILE A 30 44.41 -17.08 -37.10
C ILE A 30 44.97 -16.23 -35.96
N ILE A 31 45.47 -16.85 -34.90
CA ILE A 31 45.99 -16.13 -33.74
C ILE A 31 47.20 -15.31 -34.18
N GLU A 32 48.19 -15.91 -34.83
CA GLU A 32 49.39 -15.20 -35.31
C GLU A 32 49.04 -14.03 -36.23
N ARG A 33 48.09 -14.22 -37.15
CA ARG A 33 47.68 -13.20 -38.12
C ARG A 33 46.93 -12.02 -37.51
N TYR A 34 46.12 -12.25 -36.49
CA TYR A 34 45.24 -11.23 -35.92
C TYR A 34 45.67 -10.75 -34.52
N LEU A 35 46.72 -11.32 -33.92
CA LEU A 35 47.16 -11.01 -32.56
C LEU A 35 47.51 -9.53 -32.41
N SER A 36 48.40 -9.02 -33.27
CA SER A 36 48.84 -7.63 -33.29
C SER A 36 47.70 -6.66 -33.58
N PHE A 37 46.78 -7.01 -34.48
CA PHE A 37 45.58 -6.23 -34.75
C PHE A 37 44.63 -6.12 -33.54
N VAL A 38 44.35 -7.25 -32.89
CA VAL A 38 43.48 -7.30 -31.70
C VAL A 38 44.12 -6.54 -30.54
N TYR A 39 45.42 -6.74 -30.30
CA TYR A 39 46.18 -6.07 -29.25
C TYR A 39 46.26 -4.56 -29.49
N SER A 40 46.57 -4.11 -30.71
CA SER A 40 46.61 -2.68 -31.06
C SER A 40 45.24 -2.01 -30.86
N SER A 41 44.14 -2.65 -31.27
CA SER A 41 42.79 -2.12 -31.02
C SER A 41 42.42 -2.13 -29.52
N ALA A 42 42.87 -3.12 -28.75
CA ALA A 42 42.65 -3.17 -27.31
C ALA A 42 43.43 -2.06 -26.59
N LEU A 43 44.69 -1.83 -26.98
CA LEU A 43 45.57 -0.81 -26.42
C LEU A 43 45.01 0.59 -26.66
N ARG A 44 44.60 0.91 -27.90
CA ARG A 44 43.96 2.20 -28.21
C ARG A 44 42.67 2.46 -27.42
N ARG A 45 41.91 1.41 -27.09
CA ARG A 45 40.65 1.51 -26.34
C ARG A 45 40.82 1.56 -24.83
N THR A 46 41.89 0.98 -24.29
CA THR A 46 42.12 0.86 -22.85
C THR A 46 43.15 1.85 -22.33
N GLY A 47 44.13 2.23 -23.15
CA GLY A 47 45.26 3.10 -22.80
C GLY A 47 46.30 2.42 -21.89
N ASP A 48 46.16 1.12 -21.63
CA ASP A 48 46.96 0.39 -20.65
C ASP A 48 47.35 -0.99 -21.19
N ALA A 49 48.63 -1.33 -21.12
CA ALA A 49 49.18 -2.54 -21.73
C ALA A 49 48.69 -3.83 -21.06
N ALA A 50 48.54 -3.84 -19.73
CA ALA A 50 48.05 -5.00 -18.99
C ALA A 50 46.57 -5.28 -19.34
N HIS A 51 45.73 -4.25 -19.35
CA HIS A 51 44.34 -4.35 -19.79
C HIS A 51 44.21 -4.74 -21.27
N ALA A 52 45.10 -4.25 -22.13
CA ALA A 52 45.13 -4.64 -23.54
C ALA A 52 45.46 -6.13 -23.71
N ALA A 53 46.43 -6.66 -22.95
CA ALA A 53 46.78 -8.08 -22.94
C ALA A 53 45.60 -8.95 -22.46
N ASP A 54 44.92 -8.54 -21.39
CA ASP A 54 43.73 -9.23 -20.87
C ASP A 54 42.55 -9.21 -21.84
N ALA A 55 42.28 -8.07 -22.50
CA ALA A 55 41.27 -7.98 -23.54
C ALA A 55 41.59 -8.91 -24.71
N THR A 56 42.84 -8.96 -25.14
CA THR A 56 43.32 -9.83 -26.24
C THR A 56 43.14 -11.31 -25.90
N LYS A 57 43.58 -11.76 -24.71
CA LYS A 57 43.31 -13.12 -24.21
C LYS A 57 41.80 -13.41 -24.23
N ALA A 58 40.99 -12.48 -23.74
CA ALA A 58 39.55 -12.64 -23.71
C ALA A 58 38.92 -12.80 -25.10
N VAL A 59 39.38 -12.04 -26.10
CA VAL A 59 38.89 -12.08 -27.49
C VAL A 59 39.16 -13.46 -28.10
N PHE A 60 40.38 -13.98 -27.97
CA PHE A 60 40.73 -15.29 -28.54
C PHE A 60 40.07 -16.46 -27.79
N PHE A 61 39.89 -16.38 -26.47
CA PHE A 61 39.09 -17.38 -25.74
C PHE A 61 37.62 -17.36 -26.18
N VAL A 62 37.06 -16.16 -26.42
CA VAL A 62 35.72 -16.00 -27.00
C VAL A 62 35.68 -16.60 -28.41
N LEU A 63 36.72 -16.43 -29.23
CA LEU A 63 36.85 -17.02 -30.56
C LEU A 63 36.84 -18.54 -30.50
N ALA A 64 37.76 -19.15 -29.74
CA ALA A 64 37.85 -20.60 -29.60
C ALA A 64 36.51 -21.22 -29.18
N ARG A 65 35.80 -20.56 -28.26
CA ARG A 65 34.47 -20.99 -27.79
C ARG A 65 33.37 -20.83 -28.84
N ARG A 66 33.43 -19.78 -29.67
CA ARG A 66 32.36 -19.38 -30.61
C ARG A 66 32.58 -19.86 -32.03
N ALA A 67 33.80 -20.26 -32.41
CA ALA A 67 34.16 -20.67 -33.76
C ALA A 67 33.15 -21.63 -34.40
N ARG A 68 32.68 -22.65 -33.66
CA ARG A 68 31.64 -23.61 -34.10
C ARG A 68 30.30 -22.98 -34.48
N LYS A 69 29.96 -21.84 -33.89
CA LYS A 69 28.69 -21.12 -34.07
C LYS A 69 28.82 -19.91 -35.00
N LEU A 70 30.02 -19.61 -35.50
CA LEU A 70 30.20 -18.54 -36.48
C LEU A 70 29.62 -18.97 -37.82
N ARG A 71 28.87 -18.07 -38.46
CA ARG A 71 28.29 -18.34 -39.78
C ARG A 71 29.42 -18.42 -40.81
N LYS A 72 29.30 -19.30 -41.82
CA LYS A 72 30.29 -19.43 -42.92
C LYS A 72 30.64 -18.11 -43.63
N ARG A 73 29.74 -17.13 -43.60
CA ARG A 73 29.92 -15.80 -44.24
C ARG A 73 30.49 -14.73 -43.30
N THR A 74 31.05 -15.11 -42.15
CA THR A 74 31.57 -14.14 -41.17
C THR A 74 32.93 -13.63 -41.62
N VAL A 75 33.05 -12.32 -41.87
CA VAL A 75 34.34 -11.64 -41.98
C VAL A 75 35.00 -11.62 -40.60
N LEU A 76 36.11 -12.35 -40.44
CA LEU A 76 36.73 -12.58 -39.12
C LEU A 76 37.31 -11.30 -38.53
N ALA A 77 37.99 -10.48 -39.34
CA ALA A 77 38.48 -9.15 -38.94
C ALA A 77 37.40 -8.28 -38.29
N ARG A 78 36.21 -8.19 -38.92
CA ARG A 78 35.05 -7.46 -38.36
C ARG A 78 34.60 -8.05 -37.03
N TRP A 79 34.54 -9.39 -36.96
CA TRP A 79 34.07 -10.07 -35.77
C TRP A 79 35.02 -9.85 -34.59
N LEU A 80 36.32 -10.04 -34.79
CA LEU A 80 37.36 -9.81 -33.78
C LEU A 80 37.34 -8.35 -33.31
N PHE A 81 37.34 -7.39 -34.23
CA PHE A 81 37.23 -5.97 -33.91
C PHE A 81 36.03 -5.66 -32.99
N HIS A 82 34.85 -6.24 -33.29
CA HIS A 82 33.67 -6.06 -32.46
C HIS A 82 33.81 -6.71 -31.08
N VAL A 83 34.37 -7.92 -31.00
CA VAL A 83 34.58 -8.60 -29.72
C VAL A 83 35.59 -7.86 -28.86
N THR A 84 36.65 -7.30 -29.45
CA THR A 84 37.62 -6.43 -28.78
C THR A 84 36.93 -5.21 -28.16
N ALA A 85 36.07 -4.54 -28.93
CA ALA A 85 35.27 -3.41 -28.45
C ALA A 85 34.36 -3.78 -27.26
N VAL A 86 33.80 -4.98 -27.26
CA VAL A 86 32.95 -5.46 -26.15
C VAL A 86 33.80 -5.81 -24.93
N ALA A 87 34.94 -6.48 -25.12
CA ALA A 87 35.86 -6.84 -24.03
C ALA A 87 36.40 -5.58 -23.32
N CYS A 88 36.91 -4.60 -24.08
CA CYS A 88 37.45 -3.35 -23.52
C CYS A 88 36.40 -2.57 -22.72
N ARG A 89 35.14 -2.50 -23.20
CA ARG A 89 34.03 -1.88 -22.44
C ARG A 89 33.69 -2.59 -21.12
N LYS A 90 34.09 -3.84 -20.93
CA LYS A 90 33.89 -4.58 -19.67
C LYS A 90 35.03 -4.41 -18.68
N ILE A 91 36.21 -4.05 -19.16
CA ILE A 91 37.34 -3.57 -18.36
C ILE A 91 37.00 -2.15 -17.88
N ASN A 92 36.77 -1.23 -18.81
CA ASN A 92 36.46 0.18 -18.54
C ASN A 92 34.99 0.39 -18.20
N ARG A 93 34.56 -0.03 -17.00
CA ARG A 93 33.24 0.35 -16.47
C ARG A 93 33.27 1.82 -16.04
N PRO A 94 32.38 2.70 -16.54
CA PRO A 94 32.20 4.00 -15.92
C PRO A 94 31.67 3.79 -14.49
N ARG A 95 32.47 4.11 -13.47
CA ARG A 95 31.93 4.33 -12.11
C ARG A 95 31.01 5.54 -12.20
N VAL A 96 29.78 5.40 -11.73
CA VAL A 96 28.67 6.39 -11.81
C VAL A 96 29.06 7.77 -11.23
N TRP A 97 30.12 7.84 -10.42
CA TRP A 97 30.72 9.04 -9.83
C TRP A 97 31.72 9.82 -10.71
N ARG A 98 31.77 9.59 -12.03
CA ARG A 98 32.57 10.40 -12.98
C ARG A 98 31.75 11.49 -13.71
N TRP A 99 30.50 11.71 -13.32
CA TRP A 99 29.64 12.77 -13.87
C TRP A 99 29.88 14.15 -13.23
N PHE A 100 30.49 14.20 -12.03
CA PHE A 100 30.74 15.45 -11.28
C PHE A 100 32.23 15.82 -11.13
N GLY A 101 33.15 15.06 -11.72
CA GLY A 101 34.59 15.38 -11.70
C GLY A 101 35.11 15.60 -13.12
N GLN A 102 35.69 16.77 -13.37
CA GLN A 102 36.37 17.16 -14.60
C GLN A 102 37.06 15.96 -15.27
N LYS A 103 36.76 15.72 -16.56
CA LYS A 103 37.67 14.96 -17.43
C LYS A 103 39.01 15.68 -17.38
N ARG A 104 39.97 15.15 -16.62
CA ARG A 104 41.37 15.26 -17.03
C ARG A 104 41.47 14.56 -18.38
N LEU A 105 41.19 15.30 -19.45
CA LEU A 105 41.97 15.14 -20.67
C LEU A 105 43.40 15.38 -20.21
N SER A 106 44.22 14.33 -20.19
CA SER A 106 45.64 14.56 -20.42
C SER A 106 45.70 15.36 -21.71
N LEU A 107 46.01 16.66 -21.60
CA LEU A 107 46.34 17.50 -22.74
C LEU A 107 47.57 16.85 -23.36
N VAL A 108 47.35 16.05 -24.39
CA VAL A 108 48.43 15.59 -25.26
C VAL A 108 48.99 16.88 -25.87
N PRO A 109 50.29 17.19 -25.68
CA PRO A 109 50.88 18.41 -26.24
C PRO A 109 50.61 18.49 -27.76
N LEU A 110 50.34 19.69 -28.28
CA LEU A 110 50.05 19.94 -29.71
C LEU A 110 51.20 19.52 -30.64
N ASP A 111 52.36 19.30 -30.05
CA ASP A 111 53.65 18.88 -30.57
C ASP A 111 53.79 17.35 -30.66
N SER A 112 52.80 16.58 -30.19
CA SER A 112 52.74 15.12 -30.39
C SER A 112 52.34 14.75 -31.83
N SER A 113 52.90 13.65 -32.34
CA SER A 113 52.63 13.18 -33.71
C SER A 113 51.13 12.95 -33.99
N LEU A 114 50.72 13.12 -35.26
CA LEU A 114 49.32 12.95 -35.69
C LEU A 114 48.74 11.59 -35.28
N CYS A 115 49.56 10.53 -35.25
CA CYS A 115 49.21 9.19 -34.81
C CYS A 115 48.72 9.16 -33.36
N VAL A 116 49.46 9.78 -32.43
CA VAL A 116 49.13 9.79 -31.00
C VAL A 116 47.81 10.52 -30.74
N ARG A 117 47.53 11.59 -31.48
CA ARG A 117 46.27 12.35 -31.34
C ARG A 117 45.05 11.61 -31.89
N LEU A 118 45.21 10.83 -32.97
CA LEU A 118 44.10 10.11 -33.61
C LEU A 118 43.75 8.79 -32.93
N ALA A 119 44.75 8.10 -32.35
CA ALA A 119 44.61 6.76 -31.80
C ALA A 119 43.41 6.57 -30.82
N PRO A 120 43.14 7.46 -29.85
CA PRO A 120 42.03 7.30 -28.90
C PRO A 120 40.62 7.38 -29.54
N HIS A 121 40.52 8.01 -30.70
CA HIS A 121 39.23 8.30 -31.37
C HIS A 121 38.94 7.33 -32.53
N LEU A 122 39.96 6.64 -33.02
CA LEU A 122 39.92 5.85 -34.25
C LEU A 122 38.92 4.69 -34.19
N ASP A 123 39.03 3.83 -33.17
CA ASP A 123 38.20 2.64 -33.04
C ASP A 123 36.70 2.98 -32.82
N GLY A 124 36.43 4.08 -32.11
CA GLY A 124 35.06 4.58 -31.89
C GLY A 124 34.42 5.15 -33.17
N ALA A 125 35.22 5.81 -34.01
CA ALA A 125 34.76 6.29 -35.31
C ALA A 125 34.54 5.14 -36.30
N LEU A 126 35.41 4.12 -36.30
CA LEU A 126 35.25 2.89 -37.08
C LEU A 126 33.97 2.13 -36.72
N GLU A 127 33.60 2.02 -35.44
CA GLU A 127 32.36 1.34 -35.02
C GLU A 127 31.10 1.95 -35.65
N ARG A 128 31.13 3.25 -36.01
CA ARG A 128 30.01 4.02 -36.60
C ARG A 128 29.97 4.00 -38.14
N LEU A 129 30.93 3.34 -38.79
CA LEU A 129 30.89 3.13 -40.24
C LEU A 129 29.84 2.09 -40.64
N SER A 130 29.35 2.17 -41.88
CA SER A 130 28.48 1.12 -42.41
C SER A 130 29.25 -0.20 -42.47
N PRO A 131 28.57 -1.36 -42.28
CA PRO A 131 29.25 -2.65 -42.25
C PRO A 131 30.13 -2.91 -43.48
N LYS A 132 29.63 -2.59 -44.68
CA LYS A 132 30.35 -2.82 -45.94
C LYS A 132 31.63 -1.98 -46.07
N SER A 133 31.60 -0.72 -45.61
CA SER A 133 32.78 0.15 -45.66
C SER A 133 33.77 -0.17 -44.54
N ARG A 134 33.29 -0.44 -43.33
CA ARG A 134 34.14 -0.84 -42.20
C ARG A 134 34.95 -2.09 -42.54
N ASP A 135 34.30 -3.12 -43.09
CA ASP A 135 34.96 -4.40 -43.36
C ASP A 135 36.05 -4.24 -44.43
N ALA A 136 35.82 -3.38 -45.44
CA ALA A 136 36.82 -3.05 -46.45
C ALA A 136 38.01 -2.26 -45.87
N VAL A 137 37.76 -1.27 -45.00
CA VAL A 137 38.80 -0.47 -44.34
C VAL A 137 39.65 -1.34 -43.40
N LEU A 138 39.03 -2.22 -42.60
CA LEU A 138 39.76 -3.11 -41.69
C LEU A 138 40.70 -4.06 -42.46
N LEU A 139 40.23 -4.65 -43.56
CA LEU A 139 41.03 -5.58 -44.35
C LEU A 139 42.17 -4.87 -45.11
N ARG A 140 41.86 -3.80 -45.85
CA ARG A 140 42.82 -3.13 -46.74
C ARG A 140 43.78 -2.19 -46.02
N VAL A 141 43.31 -1.51 -44.98
CA VAL A 141 44.07 -0.41 -44.34
C VAL A 141 44.68 -0.87 -43.02
N PHE A 142 43.94 -1.56 -42.15
CA PHE A 142 44.46 -1.95 -40.82
C PHE A 142 45.27 -3.25 -40.83
N LEU A 143 44.91 -4.17 -41.73
CA LEU A 143 45.52 -5.49 -41.85
C LEU A 143 46.38 -5.64 -43.10
N ASN A 144 46.42 -4.61 -43.96
CA ASN A 144 47.22 -4.57 -45.19
C ASN A 144 47.03 -5.77 -46.15
N TYR A 145 45.82 -6.35 -46.20
CA TYR A 145 45.51 -7.41 -47.18
C TYR A 145 45.54 -6.84 -48.59
N ASP A 146 45.99 -7.61 -49.56
CA ASP A 146 45.90 -7.23 -50.97
C ASP A 146 44.43 -7.08 -51.45
N ALA A 147 44.23 -6.27 -52.51
CA ALA A 147 42.92 -5.96 -53.07
C ALA A 147 42.15 -7.21 -53.50
N LYS A 148 42.85 -8.17 -54.12
CA LYS A 148 42.28 -9.44 -54.58
C LYS A 148 41.75 -10.26 -53.41
N TRP A 149 42.53 -10.37 -52.34
CA TRP A 149 42.16 -11.13 -51.14
C TRP A 149 41.01 -10.46 -50.36
N ALA A 150 41.05 -9.14 -50.21
CA ALA A 150 39.95 -8.41 -49.61
C ALA A 150 38.65 -8.59 -50.40
N ALA A 151 38.72 -8.62 -51.74
CA ALA A 151 37.56 -8.87 -52.61
C ALA A 151 36.99 -10.28 -52.41
N GLN A 152 37.83 -11.30 -52.31
CA GLN A 152 37.42 -12.68 -52.02
C GLN A 152 36.74 -12.81 -50.64
N ILE A 153 37.36 -12.27 -49.58
CA ILE A 153 36.79 -12.31 -48.21
C ILE A 153 35.44 -11.61 -48.15
N LEU A 154 35.33 -10.45 -48.81
CA LEU A 154 34.11 -9.64 -48.88
C LEU A 154 33.10 -10.13 -49.93
N ARG A 155 33.46 -11.17 -50.70
CA ARG A 155 32.66 -11.78 -51.77
C ARG A 155 32.18 -10.74 -52.78
N THR A 156 33.12 -9.96 -53.28
CA THR A 156 32.91 -8.88 -54.25
C THR A 156 34.10 -8.80 -55.20
N ASN A 157 34.23 -7.73 -55.98
CA ASN A 157 35.35 -7.51 -56.89
C ASN A 157 36.23 -6.35 -56.40
N GLU A 158 37.47 -6.29 -56.88
CA GLU A 158 38.48 -5.32 -56.44
C GLU A 158 38.03 -3.86 -56.59
N PRO A 159 37.40 -3.43 -57.71
CA PRO A 159 36.91 -2.06 -57.84
C PRO A 159 35.87 -1.67 -56.78
N ARG A 160 34.97 -2.60 -56.40
CA ARG A 160 33.99 -2.36 -55.33
C ARG A 160 34.66 -2.30 -53.96
N VAL A 161 35.75 -3.03 -53.72
CA VAL A 161 36.54 -2.92 -52.49
C VAL A 161 37.19 -1.54 -52.43
N ALA A 162 37.90 -1.12 -53.48
CA ALA A 162 38.52 0.21 -53.55
C ALA A 162 37.50 1.33 -53.29
N LYS A 163 36.33 1.27 -53.95
CA LYS A 163 35.24 2.24 -53.73
C LYS A 163 34.65 2.19 -52.31
N ARG A 164 34.72 1.05 -51.61
CA ARG A 164 34.28 0.93 -50.20
C ARG A 164 35.33 1.47 -49.24
N VAL A 165 36.63 1.27 -49.53
CA VAL A 165 37.76 1.83 -48.76
C VAL A 165 37.75 3.35 -48.86
N ALA A 166 37.74 3.91 -50.06
CA ALA A 166 37.69 5.37 -50.27
C ALA A 166 36.49 6.01 -49.56
N ARG A 167 35.28 5.44 -49.71
CA ARG A 167 34.08 5.91 -48.98
C ARG A 167 34.19 5.74 -47.47
N GLY A 168 34.87 4.69 -47.01
CA GLY A 168 35.10 4.42 -45.59
C GLY A 168 36.03 5.46 -44.97
N LEU A 169 37.19 5.71 -45.61
CA LEU A 169 38.19 6.69 -45.18
C LEU A 169 37.64 8.11 -45.22
N ALA A 170 36.95 8.52 -46.29
CA ALA A 170 36.31 9.84 -46.37
C ALA A 170 35.30 10.07 -45.23
N LYS A 171 34.48 9.05 -44.89
CA LYS A 171 33.55 9.12 -43.76
C LYS A 171 34.26 9.11 -42.41
N LEU A 172 35.38 8.41 -42.29
CA LEU A 172 36.18 8.34 -41.08
C LEU A 172 36.86 9.70 -40.81
N ALA A 173 37.52 10.26 -41.81
CA ALA A 173 38.11 11.60 -41.80
C ALA A 173 37.05 12.67 -41.44
N LYS A 174 35.88 12.65 -42.10
CA LYS A 174 34.77 13.57 -41.77
C LYS A 174 34.33 13.48 -40.30
N ARG A 175 34.34 12.29 -39.70
CA ARG A 175 33.96 12.10 -38.29
C ARG A 175 35.05 12.56 -37.33
N LEU A 176 36.31 12.34 -37.68
CA LEU A 176 37.47 12.69 -36.86
C LEU A 176 37.83 14.17 -36.97
N ARG A 177 37.46 14.87 -38.05
CA ARG A 177 37.72 16.30 -38.27
C ARG A 177 37.23 17.20 -37.12
N LYS A 178 36.19 16.78 -36.39
CA LYS A 178 35.68 17.50 -35.20
C LYS A 178 36.59 17.42 -33.98
N THR A 179 37.52 16.47 -33.96
CA THR A 179 38.45 16.20 -32.84
C THR A 179 39.91 16.43 -33.23
N VAL A 180 40.31 16.06 -34.45
CA VAL A 180 41.64 16.25 -35.03
C VAL A 180 41.48 16.46 -36.54
N ALA A 181 42.00 17.56 -37.09
CA ALA A 181 41.94 17.82 -38.53
C ALA A 181 42.85 16.83 -39.29
N VAL A 182 42.27 16.04 -40.19
CA VAL A 182 42.99 15.07 -41.03
C VAL A 182 42.19 14.80 -42.31
N ASP A 183 42.86 14.70 -43.46
CA ASP A 183 42.29 14.29 -44.75
C ASP A 183 42.25 12.75 -44.89
N ALA A 184 41.70 12.23 -46.00
CA ALA A 184 41.50 10.80 -46.17
C ALA A 184 42.80 10.02 -46.42
N ASP A 185 43.80 10.63 -47.08
CA ASP A 185 45.03 9.97 -47.49
C ASP A 185 46.03 9.96 -46.33
N SER A 186 46.18 11.09 -45.62
CA SER A 186 46.93 11.15 -44.36
C SER A 186 46.37 10.18 -43.32
N LEU A 187 45.04 10.06 -43.23
CA LEU A 187 44.40 9.11 -42.32
C LEU A 187 44.66 7.65 -42.72
N ALA A 188 44.72 7.34 -44.02
CA ALA A 188 45.04 6.00 -44.51
C ALA A 188 46.45 5.58 -44.05
N SER A 189 47.44 6.45 -44.24
CA SER A 189 48.83 6.22 -43.81
C SER A 189 48.94 6.01 -42.30
N VAL A 190 48.27 6.86 -41.50
CA VAL A 190 48.22 6.68 -40.03
C VAL A 190 47.57 5.35 -39.65
N CYS A 191 46.48 4.96 -40.32
CA CYS A 191 45.79 3.69 -40.03
C CYS A 191 46.62 2.44 -40.42
N VAL A 192 47.45 2.54 -41.46
CA VAL A 192 48.38 1.45 -41.84
C VAL A 192 49.46 1.28 -40.77
N VAL A 193 50.00 2.39 -40.27
CA VAL A 193 50.98 2.37 -39.18
C VAL A 193 50.31 1.88 -37.90
N GLU A 194 49.33 2.61 -37.37
CA GLU A 194 48.70 2.32 -36.07
C GLU A 194 47.86 1.03 -36.03
N GLY A 195 47.45 0.50 -37.19
CA GLY A 195 46.47 -0.57 -37.27
C GLY A 195 46.89 -1.86 -36.56
N SER A 196 48.18 -2.21 -36.68
CA SER A 196 48.79 -3.41 -36.12
C SER A 196 50.24 -3.19 -35.61
N SER A 197 50.67 -1.94 -35.35
CA SER A 197 52.05 -1.59 -34.97
C SER A 197 52.42 -1.77 -33.51
N ALA A 198 51.46 -1.99 -32.60
CA ALA A 198 51.79 -2.08 -31.19
C ALA A 198 52.68 -3.30 -30.92
N SER A 199 53.82 -3.10 -30.25
CA SER A 199 54.68 -4.19 -29.81
C SER A 199 53.90 -5.09 -28.86
N VAL A 200 53.66 -6.33 -29.28
CA VAL A 200 52.92 -7.31 -28.49
C VAL A 200 53.86 -7.85 -27.41
N PRO A 201 53.46 -7.88 -26.13
CA PRO A 201 54.29 -8.42 -25.06
C PRO A 201 54.77 -9.84 -25.36
N GLU A 202 56.06 -10.08 -25.11
CA GLU A 202 56.68 -11.38 -25.31
C GLU A 202 55.95 -12.45 -24.48
N GLY A 203 55.65 -13.61 -25.08
CA GLY A 203 54.89 -14.70 -24.43
C GLY A 203 53.36 -14.59 -24.45
N LEU A 204 52.76 -13.46 -24.87
CA LEU A 204 51.29 -13.34 -24.93
C LEU A 204 50.65 -14.34 -25.90
N ALA A 205 51.28 -14.56 -27.06
CA ALA A 205 50.83 -15.55 -28.04
C ALA A 205 50.83 -16.96 -27.45
N ALA A 206 51.95 -17.36 -26.83
CA ALA A 206 52.12 -18.67 -26.18
C ALA A 206 51.07 -18.90 -25.08
N THR A 207 50.83 -17.89 -24.24
CA THR A 207 49.80 -17.95 -23.18
C THR A 207 48.40 -18.19 -23.76
N VAL A 208 48.06 -17.50 -24.86
CA VAL A 208 46.77 -17.68 -25.54
C VAL A 208 46.66 -19.09 -26.12
N PHE A 209 47.74 -19.61 -26.71
CA PHE A 209 47.79 -20.95 -27.29
C PHE A 209 47.60 -22.05 -26.25
N GLU A 210 48.39 -22.01 -25.19
CA GLU A 210 48.37 -22.98 -24.10
C GLU A 210 46.98 -23.05 -23.45
N SER A 211 46.42 -21.89 -23.08
CA SER A 211 45.07 -21.80 -22.50
C SER A 211 43.97 -22.30 -23.44
N ILE A 212 44.11 -22.13 -24.76
CA ILE A 212 43.16 -22.66 -25.75
C ILE A 212 43.31 -24.18 -25.88
N GLY A 213 44.55 -24.70 -25.84
CA GLY A 213 44.86 -26.13 -25.85
C GLY A 213 44.24 -26.84 -24.64
N GLU A 214 44.54 -26.37 -23.43
CA GLU A 214 44.00 -26.91 -22.17
C GLU A 214 42.47 -26.90 -22.14
N SER A 215 41.87 -25.77 -22.53
CA SER A 215 40.42 -25.62 -22.45
C SER A 215 39.67 -26.31 -23.58
N GLY A 216 40.33 -26.63 -24.70
CA GLY A 216 39.70 -27.16 -25.91
C GLY A 216 38.50 -26.32 -26.36
N GLY A 217 38.54 -24.99 -26.18
CA GLY A 217 37.41 -24.10 -26.49
C GLY A 217 36.14 -24.33 -25.64
N LYS A 218 36.26 -24.96 -24.46
CA LYS A 218 35.21 -25.04 -23.44
C LYS A 218 35.03 -23.66 -22.76
N ARG A 219 34.34 -23.60 -21.61
CA ARG A 219 34.04 -22.33 -20.91
C ARG A 219 35.37 -21.63 -20.57
N PRO A 220 35.62 -20.38 -20.99
CA PRO A 220 36.87 -19.69 -20.69
C PRO A 220 37.11 -19.53 -19.19
N SER A 221 38.34 -19.78 -18.73
CA SER A 221 38.79 -19.55 -17.35
C SER A 221 38.72 -18.05 -17.00
N LEU A 222 39.21 -17.20 -17.90
CA LEU A 222 39.26 -15.75 -17.74
C LEU A 222 37.87 -15.13 -17.51
N LYS A 223 37.70 -14.45 -16.37
CA LYS A 223 36.45 -13.78 -15.96
C LYS A 223 35.98 -12.76 -17.01
N LEU A 224 36.91 -12.03 -17.62
CA LEU A 224 36.62 -11.07 -18.68
C LEU A 224 36.00 -11.75 -19.91
N ALA A 225 36.57 -12.86 -20.39
CA ALA A 225 36.03 -13.64 -21.50
C ALA A 225 34.60 -14.14 -21.23
N ARG A 226 34.33 -14.63 -20.01
CA ARG A 226 32.97 -15.03 -19.59
C ARG A 226 31.99 -13.85 -19.63
N ARG A 227 32.39 -12.68 -19.14
CA ARG A 227 31.57 -11.45 -19.17
C ARG A 227 31.31 -10.97 -20.61
N THR A 228 32.31 -11.03 -21.48
CA THR A 228 32.17 -10.72 -22.91
C THR A 228 31.18 -11.68 -23.59
N LEU A 229 31.32 -13.00 -23.36
CA LEU A 229 30.39 -14.02 -23.88
C LEU A 229 28.94 -13.80 -23.45
N SER A 230 28.71 -13.43 -22.18
CA SER A 230 27.37 -13.16 -21.66
C SER A 230 26.71 -11.96 -22.35
N THR A 231 27.48 -10.91 -22.63
CA THR A 231 26.99 -9.69 -23.29
C THR A 231 26.62 -9.96 -24.75
N LEU A 232 27.45 -10.73 -25.45
CA LEU A 232 27.15 -11.21 -26.81
C LEU A 232 25.95 -12.17 -26.84
N ALA A 233 25.64 -12.86 -25.73
CA ALA A 233 24.45 -13.69 -25.61
C ALA A 233 23.18 -12.88 -25.35
N TRP A 234 23.25 -11.86 -24.48
CA TRP A 234 22.12 -10.98 -24.14
C TRP A 234 21.60 -10.20 -25.34
N ALA A 235 22.49 -9.79 -26.26
CA ALA A 235 22.10 -9.15 -27.52
C ALA A 235 21.11 -9.97 -28.37
N ARG A 236 21.12 -11.31 -28.25
CA ARG A 236 20.17 -12.19 -28.96
C ARG A 236 18.79 -12.23 -28.30
N TRP A 237 18.74 -12.13 -26.97
CA TRP A 237 17.49 -12.14 -26.21
C TRP A 237 16.80 -10.77 -26.18
N ARG A 238 17.56 -9.68 -26.33
CA ARG A 238 17.04 -8.31 -26.34
C ARG A 238 15.84 -8.12 -27.28
N ARG A 239 15.86 -8.69 -28.49
CA ARG A 239 14.72 -8.59 -29.44
C ARG A 239 13.47 -9.33 -28.97
N ARG A 240 13.63 -10.49 -28.31
CA ARG A 240 12.51 -11.27 -27.78
C ARG A 240 11.85 -10.54 -26.61
N PHE A 241 12.64 -9.92 -25.74
CA PHE A 241 12.10 -9.07 -24.67
C PHE A 241 11.42 -7.79 -25.19
N ILE A 242 11.96 -7.16 -26.23
CA ILE A 242 11.34 -5.97 -26.85
C ILE A 242 9.95 -6.26 -27.40
N ILE A 243 9.66 -7.49 -27.85
CA ILE A 243 8.33 -7.87 -28.37
C ILE A 243 7.47 -8.46 -27.25
N ALA A 244 8.01 -9.42 -26.50
CA ALA A 244 7.23 -10.16 -25.50
C ALA A 244 6.72 -9.27 -24.37
N VAL A 245 7.48 -8.25 -23.94
CA VAL A 245 7.05 -7.38 -22.84
C VAL A 245 5.87 -6.49 -23.26
N PRO A 246 5.91 -5.75 -24.39
CA PRO A 246 4.73 -5.02 -24.87
C PRO A 246 3.53 -5.92 -25.14
N THR A 247 3.72 -7.09 -25.76
CA THR A 247 2.62 -8.03 -26.02
C THR A 247 1.98 -8.52 -24.71
N PHE A 248 2.79 -8.84 -23.70
CA PHE A 248 2.29 -9.22 -22.39
C PHE A 248 1.54 -8.08 -21.70
N ILE A 249 2.05 -6.84 -21.79
CA ILE A 249 1.37 -5.65 -21.25
C ILE A 249 0.02 -5.43 -21.93
N LEU A 250 -0.05 -5.58 -23.25
CA LEU A 250 -1.31 -5.43 -24.01
C LEU A 250 -2.32 -6.52 -23.65
N LEU A 251 -1.90 -7.78 -23.52
CA LEU A 251 -2.78 -8.87 -23.09
C LEU A 251 -3.29 -8.65 -21.66
N LEU A 252 -2.42 -8.21 -20.74
CA LEU A 252 -2.82 -7.87 -19.38
C LEU A 252 -3.82 -6.70 -19.35
N ALA A 253 -3.57 -5.65 -20.15
CA ALA A 253 -4.48 -4.52 -20.26
C ALA A 253 -5.84 -4.95 -20.83
N ALA A 254 -5.88 -5.86 -21.81
CA ALA A 254 -7.13 -6.40 -22.34
C ALA A 254 -7.89 -7.21 -21.28
N VAL A 255 -7.23 -8.10 -20.53
CA VAL A 255 -7.87 -8.87 -19.45
C VAL A 255 -8.41 -7.96 -18.35
N VAL A 256 -7.63 -6.96 -17.92
CA VAL A 256 -8.07 -5.97 -16.93
C VAL A 256 -9.22 -5.13 -17.47
N GLY A 257 -9.16 -4.72 -18.74
CA GLY A 257 -10.23 -3.98 -19.41
C GLY A 257 -11.53 -4.78 -19.51
N THR A 258 -11.47 -6.06 -19.88
CA THR A 258 -12.64 -6.94 -19.92
C THR A 258 -13.22 -7.17 -18.53
N ALA A 259 -12.37 -7.41 -17.51
CA ALA A 259 -12.84 -7.55 -16.13
C ALA A 259 -13.51 -6.26 -15.64
N TRP A 260 -12.93 -5.09 -15.95
CA TRP A 260 -13.49 -3.79 -15.62
C TRP A 260 -14.80 -3.51 -16.36
N TYR A 261 -14.91 -3.88 -17.64
CA TYR A 261 -16.15 -3.78 -18.41
C TYR A 261 -17.26 -4.67 -17.82
N ILE A 262 -16.96 -5.92 -17.49
CA ILE A 262 -17.93 -6.82 -16.83
C ILE A 262 -18.38 -6.24 -15.47
N ASP A 263 -17.45 -5.70 -14.68
CA ASP A 263 -17.77 -5.09 -13.39
C ASP A 263 -18.62 -3.83 -13.56
N SER A 264 -18.36 -3.02 -14.61
CA SER A 264 -19.16 -1.84 -14.96
C SER A 264 -20.63 -2.18 -15.23
N LEU A 265 -20.92 -3.31 -15.88
CA LEU A 265 -22.28 -3.81 -16.11
C LEU A 265 -23.01 -4.16 -14.79
N THR A 266 -22.28 -4.37 -13.69
CA THR A 266 -22.83 -4.67 -12.35
C THR A 266 -22.73 -3.48 -11.38
N GLY A 267 -22.38 -2.29 -11.88
CA GLY A 267 -22.20 -1.08 -11.06
C GLY A 267 -20.87 -1.01 -10.32
N HIS A 268 -19.79 -1.49 -10.91
CA HIS A 268 -18.39 -1.37 -10.45
C HIS A 268 -18.07 -1.93 -9.05
N SER A 269 -18.98 -2.67 -8.42
CA SER A 269 -18.92 -2.89 -6.97
C SER A 269 -18.22 -4.19 -6.58
N ARG A 270 -18.13 -5.16 -7.50
CA ARG A 270 -17.48 -6.44 -7.22
C ARG A 270 -15.97 -6.29 -7.21
N LEU A 271 -15.37 -5.64 -8.20
CA LEU A 271 -13.92 -5.41 -8.20
C LEU A 271 -13.49 -4.47 -7.08
N ILE A 272 -14.29 -3.43 -6.76
CA ILE A 272 -14.01 -2.55 -5.61
C ILE A 272 -14.02 -3.36 -4.31
N SER A 273 -15.04 -4.21 -4.09
CA SER A 273 -15.11 -5.07 -2.92
C SER A 273 -13.90 -6.00 -2.79
N GLU A 274 -13.55 -6.70 -3.86
CA GLU A 274 -12.38 -7.59 -3.88
C GLU A 274 -11.06 -6.81 -3.70
N PHE A 275 -10.95 -5.62 -4.30
CA PHE A 275 -9.79 -4.75 -4.15
C PHE A 275 -9.60 -4.28 -2.71
N LEU A 276 -10.68 -3.86 -2.03
CA LEU A 276 -10.61 -3.42 -0.63
C LEU A 276 -10.22 -4.56 0.32
N VAL A 277 -10.79 -5.76 0.11
CA VAL A 277 -10.43 -6.95 0.91
C VAL A 277 -8.97 -7.36 0.64
N TRP A 278 -8.56 -7.35 -0.63
CA TRP A 278 -7.19 -7.66 -1.02
C TRP A 278 -6.19 -6.62 -0.49
N SER A 279 -6.52 -5.33 -0.53
CA SER A 279 -5.62 -4.25 -0.13
C SER A 279 -5.29 -4.33 1.35
N VAL A 280 -6.29 -4.62 2.20
CA VAL A 280 -6.09 -4.85 3.64
C VAL A 280 -5.27 -6.11 3.91
N ARG A 281 -5.56 -7.22 3.23
CA ARG A 281 -4.74 -8.45 3.36
C ARG A 281 -3.30 -8.24 2.90
N ARG A 282 -3.09 -7.44 1.85
CA ARG A 282 -1.75 -7.08 1.36
C ARG A 282 -1.02 -6.20 2.37
N GLU A 283 -1.73 -5.26 2.98
CA GLU A 283 -1.16 -4.40 4.01
C GLU A 283 -0.64 -5.20 5.21
N ALA A 284 -1.39 -6.21 5.67
CA ALA A 284 -0.95 -7.15 6.72
C ALA A 284 0.44 -7.75 6.43
N LYS A 285 0.72 -8.07 5.15
CA LYS A 285 2.01 -8.62 4.73
C LYS A 285 3.12 -7.58 4.71
N THR A 286 2.78 -6.31 4.46
CA THR A 286 3.76 -5.21 4.43
C THR A 286 4.05 -4.61 5.80
N VAL A 287 3.11 -4.75 6.75
CA VAL A 287 3.24 -4.28 8.13
C VAL A 287 2.97 -5.47 9.06
N PRO A 288 3.99 -6.32 9.30
CA PRO A 288 3.80 -7.56 10.07
C PRO A 288 3.23 -7.34 11.49
N GLY A 289 3.48 -6.18 12.09
CA GLY A 289 2.96 -5.79 13.40
C GLY A 289 1.43 -5.82 13.52
N LEU A 290 0.69 -5.64 12.41
CA LEU A 290 -0.78 -5.65 12.40
C LEU A 290 -1.38 -7.03 12.63
N ALA A 291 -0.63 -8.09 12.30
CA ALA A 291 -1.06 -9.48 12.35
C ALA A 291 -0.37 -10.27 13.48
N GLN A 292 0.36 -9.59 14.37
CA GLN A 292 1.01 -10.26 15.50
C GLN A 292 -0.04 -10.88 16.42
N PRO A 293 0.09 -12.18 16.76
CA PRO A 293 -0.86 -12.84 17.65
C PRO A 293 -0.66 -12.34 19.09
N ALA A 294 -1.76 -12.27 19.83
CA ALA A 294 -1.70 -12.03 21.26
C ALA A 294 -0.97 -13.16 21.99
N ARG A 295 -0.31 -12.80 23.08
CA ARG A 295 0.30 -13.71 24.06
C ARG A 295 -0.68 -13.93 25.22
N PRO A 296 -0.61 -15.04 25.97
CA PRO A 296 -1.48 -15.26 27.13
C PRO A 296 -1.42 -14.10 28.14
N TRP A 297 -2.57 -13.76 28.72
CA TRP A 297 -2.72 -12.77 29.79
C TRP A 297 -3.90 -13.17 30.70
N PRO A 298 -3.84 -12.87 32.01
CA PRO A 298 -2.71 -12.28 32.73
C PRO A 298 -1.53 -13.24 32.83
N THR A 299 -0.31 -12.68 32.81
CA THR A 299 0.93 -13.46 33.00
C THR A 299 1.23 -13.72 34.47
N ASP A 300 0.70 -12.87 35.37
CA ASP A 300 0.81 -13.02 36.81
C ASP A 300 -0.44 -13.71 37.36
N ALA A 301 -0.27 -14.88 37.97
CA ALA A 301 -1.35 -15.64 38.59
C ALA A 301 -2.00 -14.90 39.77
N ALA A 302 -1.31 -13.93 40.39
CA ALA A 302 -1.85 -13.10 41.46
C ALA A 302 -2.78 -11.98 40.97
N THR A 303 -2.88 -11.74 39.65
CA THR A 303 -3.81 -10.75 39.10
C THR A 303 -5.24 -11.14 39.48
N PRO A 304 -5.96 -10.29 40.25
CA PRO A 304 -7.32 -10.61 40.68
C PRO A 304 -8.21 -10.88 39.49
N ARG A 305 -8.96 -11.99 39.55
CA ARG A 305 -9.95 -12.33 38.52
C ARG A 305 -11.33 -11.96 39.04
N LEU A 306 -12.08 -11.28 38.18
CA LEU A 306 -13.47 -10.94 38.45
C LEU A 306 -14.33 -12.20 38.34
N ASP A 307 -15.25 -12.35 39.30
CA ASP A 307 -16.22 -13.44 39.36
C ASP A 307 -17.58 -12.95 38.85
N ALA A 308 -18.03 -13.52 37.73
CA ALA A 308 -19.31 -13.16 37.13
C ALA A 308 -20.51 -13.57 38.01
N ALA A 309 -20.35 -14.55 38.90
CA ALA A 309 -21.39 -14.97 39.84
C ALA A 309 -21.63 -13.93 40.95
N ALA A 310 -20.68 -13.03 41.20
CA ALA A 310 -20.82 -11.94 42.16
C ALA A 310 -21.60 -10.74 41.61
N VAL A 311 -21.76 -10.65 40.29
CA VAL A 311 -22.43 -9.54 39.60
C VAL A 311 -23.94 -9.60 39.87
N ARG A 312 -24.55 -8.46 40.23
CA ARG A 312 -26.00 -8.39 40.53
C ARG A 312 -26.78 -7.61 39.48
N GLY A 313 -26.15 -6.63 38.84
CA GLY A 313 -26.76 -5.90 37.73
C GLY A 313 -25.75 -5.47 36.67
N ALA A 314 -26.27 -4.97 35.54
CA ALA A 314 -25.43 -4.52 34.44
C ALA A 314 -24.45 -3.38 34.82
N HIS A 315 -24.72 -2.62 35.88
CA HIS A 315 -23.81 -1.60 36.41
C HIS A 315 -22.53 -2.18 37.03
N ASP A 316 -22.62 -3.35 37.67
CA ASP A 316 -21.46 -4.07 38.21
C ASP A 316 -20.60 -4.64 37.08
N LEU A 317 -21.26 -5.13 36.03
CA LEU A 317 -20.60 -5.72 34.87
C LEU A 317 -19.79 -4.67 34.09
N PHE A 318 -20.43 -3.54 33.79
CA PHE A 318 -19.90 -2.50 32.93
C PHE A 318 -19.23 -1.36 33.72
N GLN A 319 -18.06 -1.66 34.27
CA GLN A 319 -17.15 -0.66 34.82
C GLN A 319 -15.87 -0.62 33.98
N THR A 320 -15.35 0.58 33.70
CA THR A 320 -14.12 0.77 32.91
C THR A 320 -12.88 0.16 33.58
N THR A 321 -12.96 -0.10 34.88
CA THR A 321 -11.93 -0.76 35.69
C THR A 321 -11.93 -2.28 35.54
N ASN A 322 -13.00 -2.85 34.97
CA ASN A 322 -13.14 -4.28 34.85
C ASN A 322 -12.46 -4.82 33.59
N ILE A 323 -11.64 -5.86 33.76
CA ILE A 323 -11.14 -6.70 32.67
C ILE A 323 -11.57 -8.14 32.92
N TRP A 324 -12.65 -8.55 32.25
CA TRP A 324 -13.24 -9.88 32.38
C TRP A 324 -12.45 -10.94 31.60
N MET A 325 -12.31 -12.14 32.15
CA MET A 325 -11.83 -13.29 31.39
C MET A 325 -13.00 -13.88 30.59
N ALA A 326 -12.85 -13.99 29.27
CA ALA A 326 -13.85 -14.58 28.39
C ALA A 326 -13.23 -15.64 27.47
N HIS A 327 -13.97 -16.71 27.24
CA HIS A 327 -13.55 -17.81 26.39
C HIS A 327 -14.71 -18.34 25.55
N LEU A 328 -14.56 -18.32 24.23
CA LEU A 328 -15.53 -18.90 23.30
C LEU A 328 -15.04 -20.25 22.78
N LYS A 329 -15.91 -21.24 22.75
CA LYS A 329 -15.61 -22.57 22.23
C LYS A 329 -16.51 -22.91 21.05
N PHE A 330 -15.89 -23.41 19.99
CA PHE A 330 -16.57 -23.81 18.76
C PHE A 330 -16.12 -25.20 18.31
N THR A 331 -17.03 -25.95 17.70
CA THR A 331 -16.66 -27.06 16.81
C THR A 331 -16.07 -26.51 15.51
N ARG A 332 -15.42 -27.37 14.71
CA ARG A 332 -14.94 -26.96 13.36
C ARG A 332 -16.06 -26.47 12.45
N GLY A 333 -17.23 -27.12 12.52
CA GLY A 333 -18.40 -26.74 11.72
C GLY A 333 -18.91 -25.36 12.11
N GLN A 334 -19.09 -25.11 13.41
CA GLN A 334 -19.52 -23.82 13.94
C GLN A 334 -18.54 -22.70 13.57
N TRP A 335 -17.22 -22.92 13.69
CA TRP A 335 -16.22 -21.92 13.30
C TRP A 335 -16.27 -21.57 11.80
N LYS A 336 -16.59 -22.55 10.94
CA LYS A 336 -16.77 -22.33 9.49
C LYS A 336 -18.05 -21.52 9.22
N GLU A 337 -19.15 -21.82 9.91
CA GLU A 337 -20.42 -21.08 9.79
C GLU A 337 -20.32 -19.64 10.29
N LEU A 338 -19.47 -19.40 11.29
CA LEU A 338 -19.18 -18.07 11.84
C LEU A 338 -18.58 -17.11 10.81
N GLN A 339 -17.89 -17.63 9.78
CA GLN A 339 -17.26 -16.79 8.76
C GLN A 339 -18.29 -16.06 7.91
N PRO A 340 -18.04 -14.80 7.51
CA PRO A 340 -19.00 -14.03 6.72
C PRO A 340 -19.32 -14.70 5.38
N LYS A 341 -20.60 -14.76 5.03
CA LYS A 341 -21.06 -15.32 3.74
C LYS A 341 -21.05 -14.24 2.66
N ARG A 342 -20.69 -14.63 1.43
CA ARG A 342 -20.80 -13.75 0.25
C ARG A 342 -22.24 -13.71 -0.26
N ILE A 343 -22.79 -12.50 -0.43
CA ILE A 343 -24.18 -12.26 -0.86
C ILE A 343 -24.31 -11.35 -2.10
N GLY A 344 -23.18 -10.93 -2.67
CA GLY A 344 -23.10 -9.98 -3.78
C GLY A 344 -23.04 -8.53 -3.29
N ALA A 345 -22.10 -7.75 -3.82
CA ALA A 345 -21.93 -6.34 -3.47
C ALA A 345 -23.12 -5.50 -3.99
N LEU A 346 -23.43 -4.41 -3.28
CA LEU A 346 -24.42 -3.44 -3.69
C LEU A 346 -23.88 -2.64 -4.90
N PRO A 347 -24.57 -2.64 -6.05
CA PRO A 347 -24.14 -1.87 -7.22
C PRO A 347 -24.00 -0.37 -6.92
N ASN A 348 -22.97 0.25 -7.48
CA ASN A 348 -22.64 1.66 -7.33
C ASN A 348 -22.69 2.15 -5.88
N PHE A 349 -22.27 1.32 -4.92
CA PHE A 349 -22.38 1.73 -3.52
C PHE A 349 -21.53 2.97 -3.21
N LEU A 350 -20.38 3.16 -3.87
CA LEU A 350 -19.65 4.43 -3.81
C LEU A 350 -20.25 5.42 -4.80
N GLN A 351 -20.66 6.58 -4.29
CA GLN A 351 -21.31 7.64 -5.06
C GLN A 351 -20.28 8.69 -5.55
N PRO A 352 -20.52 9.37 -6.68
CA PRO A 352 -19.61 10.39 -7.22
C PRO A 352 -19.31 11.56 -6.26
N ASN A 353 -20.24 11.88 -5.37
CA ASN A 353 -20.09 12.91 -4.34
C ASN A 353 -19.23 12.46 -3.14
N GLY A 354 -18.68 11.24 -3.16
CA GLY A 354 -17.85 10.70 -2.09
C GLY A 354 -18.63 10.11 -0.90
N THR A 355 -19.94 9.92 -1.04
CA THR A 355 -20.78 9.18 -0.07
C THR A 355 -20.85 7.69 -0.42
N ALA A 356 -21.34 6.87 0.50
CA ALA A 356 -21.53 5.43 0.26
C ALA A 356 -22.98 5.00 0.57
N LEU A 357 -23.62 4.26 -0.33
CA LEU A 357 -24.85 3.54 -0.03
C LEU A 357 -24.53 2.37 0.88
N LEU A 358 -25.11 2.37 2.07
CA LEU A 358 -24.83 1.39 3.11
C LEU A 358 -25.97 0.37 3.31
N ARG A 359 -27.08 0.52 2.61
CA ARG A 359 -28.18 -0.46 2.65
C ARG A 359 -28.16 -1.38 1.45
N ASN A 360 -27.65 -2.59 1.64
CA ASN A 360 -27.80 -3.67 0.67
C ASN A 360 -29.07 -4.48 1.00
N PRO A 361 -30.07 -4.56 0.10
CA PRO A 361 -31.30 -5.33 0.35
C PRO A 361 -31.04 -6.84 0.46
N LYS A 362 -29.90 -7.33 -0.04
CA LYS A 362 -29.48 -8.74 0.11
C LYS A 362 -28.83 -9.03 1.46
N ALA A 363 -28.52 -8.00 2.25
CA ALA A 363 -27.87 -8.14 3.54
C ALA A 363 -28.88 -8.00 4.68
N GLN A 364 -28.80 -8.87 5.69
CA GLN A 364 -29.61 -8.76 6.90
C GLN A 364 -29.35 -7.47 7.67
N ARG A 365 -28.16 -6.88 7.53
CA ARG A 365 -27.73 -5.67 8.23
C ARG A 365 -27.29 -4.59 7.28
N SER A 366 -27.55 -3.35 7.67
CA SER A 366 -27.00 -2.16 7.04
C SER A 366 -25.53 -1.95 7.43
N GLY A 367 -24.78 -1.29 6.56
CA GLY A 367 -23.38 -0.91 6.77
C GLY A 367 -22.45 -1.33 5.63
N LEU A 368 -21.21 -0.87 5.72
CA LEU A 368 -20.19 -1.05 4.68
C LEU A 368 -19.95 -2.53 4.35
N ALA A 369 -19.93 -3.43 5.33
CA ALA A 369 -19.68 -4.85 5.03
C ALA A 369 -20.81 -5.47 4.18
N GLY A 370 -22.07 -5.09 4.46
CA GLY A 370 -23.23 -5.46 3.64
C GLY A 370 -23.14 -4.88 2.23
N ALA A 371 -22.78 -3.61 2.10
CA ALA A 371 -22.54 -2.95 0.80
C ALA A 371 -21.42 -3.63 0.00
N LEU A 372 -20.36 -4.07 0.67
CA LEU A 372 -19.27 -4.86 0.07
C LEU A 372 -19.69 -6.30 -0.27
N GLY A 373 -20.89 -6.74 0.08
CA GLY A 373 -21.43 -8.05 -0.27
C GLY A 373 -21.06 -9.16 0.69
N TYR A 374 -21.02 -8.85 1.99
CA TYR A 374 -20.82 -9.80 3.07
C TYR A 374 -21.99 -9.76 4.06
N ASP A 375 -22.41 -10.94 4.52
CA ASP A 375 -23.40 -11.09 5.58
C ASP A 375 -22.88 -11.93 6.75
N PHE A 376 -23.40 -11.67 7.93
CA PHE A 376 -22.93 -12.24 9.19
C PHE A 376 -24.05 -13.02 9.86
N ASN A 377 -23.88 -14.34 9.95
CA ASN A 377 -24.85 -15.25 10.55
C ASN A 377 -24.50 -15.55 12.00
N TRP A 378 -25.54 -15.90 12.76
CA TRP A 378 -25.39 -16.52 14.07
C TRP A 378 -25.06 -18.00 13.90
N THR A 379 -24.19 -18.52 14.76
CA THR A 379 -23.90 -19.95 14.91
C THR A 379 -23.85 -20.31 16.40
N HIS A 380 -23.80 -21.60 16.71
CA HIS A 380 -23.73 -22.10 18.07
C HIS A 380 -22.30 -21.99 18.63
N ALA A 381 -22.19 -21.76 19.93
CA ALA A 381 -20.94 -21.78 20.67
C ALA A 381 -21.20 -22.09 22.15
N ASP A 382 -20.14 -22.40 22.90
CA ASP A 382 -20.16 -22.25 24.36
C ASP A 382 -19.36 -21.00 24.73
N LEU A 383 -19.75 -20.35 25.82
CA LEU A 383 -19.07 -19.19 26.40
C LEU A 383 -18.76 -19.46 27.86
N GLU A 384 -17.50 -19.26 28.25
CA GLU A 384 -17.12 -19.07 29.65
C GLU A 384 -16.83 -17.58 29.85
N PHE A 385 -17.41 -16.98 30.88
CA PHE A 385 -17.26 -15.56 31.19
C PHE A 385 -17.14 -15.36 32.69
N GLY A 386 -16.01 -14.81 33.15
CA GLY A 386 -15.75 -14.56 34.58
C GLY A 386 -15.94 -15.78 35.47
N GLY A 387 -15.59 -16.98 34.99
CA GLY A 387 -15.76 -18.25 35.70
C GLY A 387 -17.15 -18.91 35.54
N MET A 388 -18.14 -18.23 34.97
CA MET A 388 -19.45 -18.82 34.66
C MET A 388 -19.46 -19.45 33.27
N ALA A 389 -20.11 -20.60 33.13
CA ALA A 389 -20.29 -21.30 31.85
C ALA A 389 -21.71 -21.10 31.29
N PHE A 390 -21.78 -20.80 30.00
CA PHE A 390 -23.00 -20.68 29.21
C PHE A 390 -22.89 -21.61 28.00
N THR A 391 -23.70 -22.66 27.97
CA THR A 391 -23.70 -23.65 26.88
C THR A 391 -24.67 -23.28 25.79
N ASN A 392 -24.35 -23.59 24.53
CA ASN A 392 -25.24 -23.41 23.39
C ASN A 392 -25.73 -21.96 23.21
N VAL A 393 -24.83 -20.99 23.40
CA VAL A 393 -25.10 -19.58 23.10
C VAL A 393 -25.07 -19.35 21.59
N ALA A 394 -25.68 -18.26 21.13
CA ALA A 394 -25.50 -17.81 19.76
C ALA A 394 -24.31 -16.85 19.66
N ALA A 395 -23.32 -17.19 18.85
CA ALA A 395 -22.17 -16.34 18.57
C ALA A 395 -22.18 -15.82 17.13
N ARG A 396 -21.71 -14.59 16.92
CA ARG A 396 -21.60 -13.99 15.58
C ARG A 396 -20.48 -12.96 15.51
N ILE A 397 -19.81 -12.87 14.35
CA ILE A 397 -18.91 -11.75 14.02
C ILE A 397 -19.71 -10.46 13.78
N LYS A 398 -19.26 -9.33 14.34
CA LYS A 398 -19.81 -8.01 14.09
C LYS A 398 -18.76 -7.08 13.45
N GLY A 399 -19.23 -5.91 13.02
CA GLY A 399 -18.40 -4.82 12.53
C GLY A 399 -18.65 -4.51 11.06
N ASN A 400 -18.23 -3.31 10.65
CA ASN A 400 -18.22 -2.86 9.26
C ASN A 400 -16.76 -2.59 8.87
N GLY A 401 -16.29 -1.34 9.05
CA GLY A 401 -14.88 -0.98 8.90
C GLY A 401 -13.97 -1.77 9.85
N THR A 402 -14.40 -2.00 11.10
CA THR A 402 -13.67 -2.81 12.10
C THR A 402 -13.56 -4.29 11.73
N TRP A 403 -14.53 -4.84 10.99
CA TRP A 403 -14.40 -6.19 10.42
C TRP A 403 -13.37 -6.19 9.30
N LEU A 404 -13.47 -5.24 8.35
CA LEU A 404 -12.52 -5.12 7.24
C LEU A 404 -11.10 -4.96 7.79
N GLY A 405 -10.89 -4.05 8.75
CA GLY A 405 -9.61 -3.81 9.44
C GLY A 405 -9.15 -4.96 10.34
N SER A 406 -9.99 -5.96 10.62
CA SER A 406 -9.56 -7.15 11.36
C SER A 406 -8.94 -8.23 10.48
N LEU A 407 -9.08 -8.14 9.15
CA LEU A 407 -8.62 -9.15 8.19
C LEU A 407 -7.09 -9.33 8.17
N TYR A 408 -6.34 -8.57 8.97
CA TYR A 408 -4.92 -8.79 9.24
C TYR A 408 -4.64 -10.11 9.98
N GLY A 409 -5.54 -10.54 10.86
CA GLY A 409 -5.37 -11.74 11.70
C GLY A 409 -6.69 -12.35 12.13
N ASP A 410 -6.73 -13.00 13.30
CA ASP A 410 -7.92 -13.72 13.81
C ASP A 410 -8.79 -12.90 14.79
N LYS A 411 -8.36 -11.70 15.17
CA LYS A 411 -9.02 -10.81 16.14
C LYS A 411 -10.29 -10.15 15.57
N ARG A 412 -11.36 -10.93 15.44
CA ARG A 412 -12.71 -10.45 15.02
C ARG A 412 -13.46 -9.84 16.20
N ALA A 413 -14.36 -8.91 15.96
CA ALA A 413 -15.33 -8.46 16.97
C ALA A 413 -16.50 -9.46 17.04
N PHE A 414 -17.03 -9.71 18.23
CA PHE A 414 -18.06 -10.72 18.47
C PHE A 414 -19.31 -10.15 19.15
N LYS A 415 -20.43 -10.83 18.94
CA LYS A 415 -21.60 -10.81 19.81
C LYS A 415 -21.86 -12.23 20.30
N ALA A 416 -22.26 -12.35 21.56
CA ALA A 416 -22.76 -13.58 22.15
C ALA A 416 -24.15 -13.31 22.73
N ASP A 417 -25.18 -13.91 22.15
CA ASP A 417 -26.55 -13.86 22.64
C ASP A 417 -26.81 -15.16 23.41
N LEU A 418 -26.95 -15.01 24.73
CA LEU A 418 -27.12 -16.09 25.71
C LEU A 418 -28.52 -16.70 25.60
N ASN A 419 -29.51 -15.91 25.18
CA ASN A 419 -30.93 -16.25 25.24
C ASN A 419 -31.52 -16.65 23.86
N LYS A 420 -30.73 -16.59 22.78
CA LYS A 420 -31.21 -16.89 21.43
C LYS A 420 -31.58 -18.36 21.25
N PHE A 421 -30.64 -19.26 21.54
CA PHE A 421 -30.78 -20.71 21.34
C PHE A 421 -31.15 -21.47 22.61
N THR A 422 -30.82 -20.93 23.79
CA THR A 422 -31.22 -21.49 25.08
C THR A 422 -32.00 -20.43 25.85
N LYS A 423 -33.30 -20.67 26.07
CA LYS A 423 -34.16 -19.67 26.73
C LYS A 423 -33.87 -19.54 28.22
N GLY A 424 -33.87 -18.30 28.71
CA GLY A 424 -33.71 -17.97 30.13
C GLY A 424 -32.27 -17.75 30.60
N GLN A 425 -31.26 -18.06 29.78
CA GLN A 425 -29.87 -17.74 30.12
C GLN A 425 -29.62 -16.23 30.03
N LYS A 426 -29.17 -15.64 31.14
CA LYS A 426 -28.84 -14.22 31.27
C LYS A 426 -27.59 -14.02 32.10
N LEU A 427 -26.90 -12.91 31.90
CA LEU A 427 -25.85 -12.42 32.80
C LEU A 427 -26.20 -11.02 33.26
N ALA A 428 -26.39 -10.83 34.58
CA ALA A 428 -26.69 -9.52 35.15
C ALA A 428 -27.91 -8.81 34.52
N GLY A 429 -28.94 -9.61 34.15
CA GLY A 429 -30.15 -9.15 33.46
C GLY A 429 -30.04 -9.03 31.94
N LEU A 430 -28.84 -9.20 31.37
CA LEU A 430 -28.56 -9.05 29.94
C LEU A 430 -28.68 -10.38 29.21
N ASP A 431 -29.22 -10.32 28.00
CA ASP A 431 -29.33 -11.45 27.08
C ASP A 431 -28.17 -11.50 26.08
N GLU A 432 -27.48 -10.38 25.84
CA GLU A 432 -26.41 -10.26 24.85
C GLU A 432 -25.17 -9.59 25.45
N LEU A 433 -23.99 -10.11 25.10
CA LEU A 433 -22.70 -9.50 25.35
C LEU A 433 -22.05 -9.11 24.02
N THR A 434 -21.43 -7.93 23.98
CA THR A 434 -20.67 -7.48 22.80
C THR A 434 -19.19 -7.34 23.11
N PHE A 435 -18.35 -7.74 22.16
CA PHE A 435 -16.89 -7.67 22.26
C PHE A 435 -16.34 -6.93 21.04
N ASN A 436 -16.04 -5.64 21.21
CA ASN A 436 -15.40 -4.79 20.21
C ASN A 436 -13.88 -5.06 20.17
N ASN A 437 -13.34 -5.29 18.99
CA ASN A 437 -11.97 -5.76 18.81
C ASN A 437 -10.88 -4.68 18.88
N LEU A 438 -11.24 -3.39 19.01
CA LEU A 438 -10.30 -2.28 19.19
C LEU A 438 -9.20 -2.20 18.11
N VAL A 439 -9.46 -2.73 16.90
CA VAL A 439 -8.42 -2.79 15.85
C VAL A 439 -8.13 -1.42 15.25
N VAL A 440 -9.11 -0.51 15.28
CA VAL A 440 -9.04 0.85 14.73
C VAL A 440 -8.59 1.86 15.80
N ASP A 441 -9.16 1.78 17.01
CA ASP A 441 -8.81 2.64 18.13
C ASP A 441 -7.48 2.22 18.76
N GLN A 442 -6.43 2.98 18.47
CA GLN A 442 -5.10 2.72 18.98
C GLN A 442 -4.93 3.12 20.46
N SER A 443 -5.88 3.86 21.05
CA SER A 443 -5.89 4.19 22.48
C SER A 443 -6.58 3.13 23.35
N PHE A 444 -7.38 2.25 22.74
CA PHE A 444 -8.22 1.26 23.42
C PHE A 444 -9.28 1.85 24.37
N MET A 445 -9.49 3.18 24.38
CA MET A 445 -10.35 3.86 25.36
C MET A 445 -11.30 4.90 24.76
N SER A 446 -11.29 5.14 23.45
CA SER A 446 -12.09 6.20 22.83
C SER A 446 -13.59 6.03 23.07
N ASP A 447 -14.11 4.81 22.84
CA ASP A 447 -15.50 4.44 23.15
C ASP A 447 -15.82 4.69 24.63
N ALA A 448 -15.02 4.10 25.53
CA ALA A 448 -15.28 4.15 26.96
C ALA A 448 -15.27 5.57 27.52
N LEU A 449 -14.27 6.38 27.15
CA LEU A 449 -14.16 7.79 27.54
C LEU A 449 -15.33 8.61 26.98
N ALA A 450 -15.73 8.35 25.73
CA ALA A 450 -16.81 9.09 25.09
C ALA A 450 -18.18 8.75 25.69
N TYR A 451 -18.47 7.47 25.93
CA TYR A 451 -19.70 7.09 26.59
C TYR A 451 -19.77 7.60 28.03
N GLU A 452 -18.66 7.60 28.77
CA GLU A 452 -18.57 8.24 30.09
C GLU A 452 -18.92 9.73 30.01
N PHE A 453 -18.31 10.46 29.07
CA PHE A 453 -18.65 11.86 28.80
C PHE A 453 -20.15 12.08 28.55
N PHE A 454 -20.79 11.25 27.72
CA PHE A 454 -22.21 11.40 27.40
C PHE A 454 -23.12 11.07 28.58
N ARG A 455 -22.78 10.10 29.43
CA ARG A 455 -23.52 9.84 30.68
C ARG A 455 -23.41 11.02 31.63
N ASP A 456 -22.22 11.61 31.79
CA ASP A 456 -22.01 12.80 32.61
C ASP A 456 -22.72 14.06 32.05
N ALA A 457 -22.94 14.09 30.74
CA ALA A 457 -23.77 15.08 30.04
C ALA A 457 -25.29 14.78 30.16
N GLY A 458 -25.68 13.71 30.85
CA GLY A 458 -27.08 13.30 31.03
C GLY A 458 -27.74 12.76 29.75
N VAL A 459 -26.97 12.40 28.73
CA VAL A 459 -27.49 11.76 27.51
C VAL A 459 -27.56 10.25 27.75
N PRO A 460 -28.70 9.58 27.47
CA PRO A 460 -28.78 8.13 27.57
C PRO A 460 -27.68 7.47 26.72
N SER A 461 -26.82 6.68 27.35
CA SER A 461 -25.59 6.21 26.71
C SER A 461 -25.17 4.83 27.24
N PRO A 462 -24.59 3.96 26.37
CA PRO A 462 -24.04 2.67 26.78
C PRO A 462 -23.03 2.77 27.92
N ARG A 463 -22.95 1.75 28.77
CA ARG A 463 -21.82 1.53 29.67
C ARG A 463 -20.74 0.68 28.99
N THR A 464 -19.54 0.69 29.55
CA THR A 464 -18.40 -0.07 29.01
C THR A 464 -17.61 -0.81 30.10
N ALA A 465 -16.98 -1.91 29.69
CA ALA A 465 -15.94 -2.64 30.42
C ALA A 465 -14.94 -3.22 29.42
N TYR A 466 -13.98 -4.00 29.89
CA TYR A 466 -13.07 -4.73 29.04
C TYR A 466 -13.17 -6.24 29.26
N ALA A 467 -12.74 -7.00 28.26
CA ALA A 467 -12.56 -8.43 28.38
C ALA A 467 -11.27 -8.89 27.70
N TRP A 468 -10.55 -9.80 28.33
CA TRP A 468 -9.52 -10.60 27.68
C TRP A 468 -10.17 -11.84 27.06
N LEU A 469 -10.22 -11.90 25.73
CA LEU A 469 -10.92 -12.95 24.99
C LEU A 469 -9.95 -14.01 24.46
N SER A 470 -10.34 -15.26 24.61
CA SER A 470 -9.69 -16.42 23.99
C SER A 470 -10.70 -17.28 23.24
N VAL A 471 -10.22 -18.12 22.32
CA VAL A 471 -11.06 -19.02 21.53
C VAL A 471 -10.49 -20.43 21.44
N SER A 472 -11.36 -21.43 21.55
CA SER A 472 -11.08 -22.83 21.20
C SER A 472 -11.87 -23.22 19.96
N VAL A 473 -11.20 -23.87 19.02
CA VAL A 473 -11.79 -24.49 17.84
C VAL A 473 -11.32 -25.94 17.80
N GLU A 474 -12.24 -26.88 17.92
CA GLU A 474 -11.93 -28.31 18.03
C GLU A 474 -10.92 -28.78 16.98
N GLY A 475 -9.82 -29.39 17.46
CA GLY A 475 -8.74 -29.91 16.62
C GLY A 475 -7.93 -28.85 15.86
N ASN A 476 -8.10 -27.55 16.14
CA ASN A 476 -7.33 -26.47 15.53
C ASN A 476 -6.61 -25.62 16.59
N TRP A 477 -7.35 -25.08 17.56
CA TRP A 477 -6.84 -24.18 18.59
C TRP A 477 -7.46 -24.54 19.93
N ASP A 478 -6.66 -24.52 20.99
CA ASP A 478 -7.16 -24.59 22.37
C ASP A 478 -6.74 -23.33 23.13
N ARG A 479 -7.72 -22.64 23.73
CA ARG A 479 -7.62 -21.37 24.45
C ARG A 479 -6.67 -20.36 23.79
N LYS A 480 -6.71 -20.24 22.46
CA LYS A 480 -5.89 -19.28 21.73
C LYS A 480 -6.29 -17.85 22.12
N PRO A 481 -5.37 -17.04 22.65
CA PRO A 481 -5.68 -15.65 23.00
C PRO A 481 -5.96 -14.83 21.74
N LEU A 482 -7.06 -14.07 21.77
CA LEU A 482 -7.41 -13.06 20.76
C LEU A 482 -7.04 -11.64 21.23
N GLY A 483 -6.80 -11.45 22.53
CA GLY A 483 -6.35 -10.20 23.12
C GLY A 483 -7.43 -9.46 23.89
N LEU A 484 -7.26 -8.16 24.05
CA LEU A 484 -8.14 -7.26 24.77
C LEU A 484 -9.32 -6.79 23.88
N TYR A 485 -10.50 -6.72 24.46
CA TYR A 485 -11.73 -6.29 23.81
C TYR A 485 -12.44 -5.26 24.69
N ALA A 486 -13.07 -4.27 24.07
CA ALA A 486 -14.02 -3.42 24.79
C ALA A 486 -15.39 -4.10 24.76
N MET A 487 -15.97 -4.25 25.95
CA MET A 487 -17.37 -4.61 26.09
C MET A 487 -18.21 -3.35 26.09
N VAL A 488 -19.15 -3.25 25.16
CA VAL A 488 -20.09 -2.13 25.07
C VAL A 488 -21.49 -2.67 25.34
N GLU A 489 -22.21 -2.02 26.26
CA GLU A 489 -23.59 -2.36 26.58
C GLU A 489 -24.46 -2.36 25.31
N PRO A 490 -25.16 -3.46 24.99
CA PRO A 490 -26.09 -3.48 23.86
C PRO A 490 -27.22 -2.45 24.07
N VAL A 491 -27.56 -1.70 23.02
CA VAL A 491 -28.75 -0.84 23.02
C VAL A 491 -29.92 -1.67 22.49
N ASP A 492 -30.56 -2.41 23.40
CA ASP A 492 -31.67 -3.32 23.15
C ASP A 492 -32.81 -3.15 24.18
N GLU A 493 -33.71 -4.13 24.28
CA GLU A 493 -34.82 -4.10 25.25
C GLU A 493 -34.34 -4.06 26.71
N SER A 494 -33.17 -4.61 27.04
CA SER A 494 -32.61 -4.56 28.40
C SER A 494 -32.12 -3.16 28.74
N PHE A 495 -31.44 -2.50 27.78
CA PHE A 495 -31.07 -1.09 27.91
C PHE A 495 -32.30 -0.20 28.08
N VAL A 496 -33.37 -0.47 27.32
CA VAL A 496 -34.62 0.29 27.40
C VAL A 496 -35.30 0.12 28.76
N ALA A 497 -35.35 -1.10 29.27
CA ALA A 497 -35.91 -1.39 30.58
C ALA A 497 -35.15 -0.66 31.69
N ASP A 498 -33.81 -0.64 31.63
CA ASP A 498 -32.96 0.03 32.62
C ASP A 498 -33.04 1.57 32.52
N ARG A 499 -32.93 2.15 31.32
CA ARG A 499 -32.84 3.62 31.15
C ARG A 499 -34.18 4.35 31.14
N PHE A 500 -35.23 3.75 30.58
CA PHE A 500 -36.52 4.42 30.39
C PHE A 500 -37.64 3.85 31.27
N ASN A 501 -37.43 2.63 31.80
CA ASN A 501 -38.41 1.85 32.57
C ASN A 501 -39.77 1.69 31.86
N ARG A 502 -39.77 1.75 30.52
CA ARG A 502 -40.95 1.68 29.65
C ARG A 502 -40.55 1.20 28.26
N LYS A 503 -41.46 0.57 27.53
CA LYS A 503 -41.25 0.21 26.12
C LYS A 503 -41.02 1.47 25.29
N THR A 504 -39.83 1.57 24.72
CA THR A 504 -39.35 2.75 23.99
C THR A 504 -38.79 2.28 22.66
N PRO A 505 -39.35 2.71 21.51
CA PRO A 505 -38.84 2.34 20.21
C PRO A 505 -37.49 3.03 19.95
N ILE A 506 -36.50 2.23 19.57
CA ILE A 506 -35.15 2.66 19.22
C ILE A 506 -34.90 2.33 17.75
N PHE A 507 -34.42 3.32 17.01
CA PHE A 507 -34.10 3.26 15.59
C PHE A 507 -32.60 3.52 15.43
N LYS A 508 -31.93 2.76 14.57
CA LYS A 508 -30.57 3.07 14.12
C LYS A 508 -30.62 3.63 12.70
N PRO A 509 -30.46 4.95 12.51
CA PRO A 509 -30.41 5.52 11.17
C PRO A 509 -29.15 5.09 10.43
N VAL A 510 -29.30 4.89 9.13
CA VAL A 510 -28.23 4.68 8.16
C VAL A 510 -28.57 5.51 6.91
N THR A 511 -28.41 6.83 7.03
CA THR A 511 -28.81 7.81 6.02
C THR A 511 -28.06 9.13 6.18
N TYR A 512 -27.60 9.70 5.06
CA TYR A 512 -27.01 11.05 5.02
C TYR A 512 -28.08 12.14 5.20
N HIS A 513 -29.35 11.83 4.94
CA HIS A 513 -30.48 12.76 4.99
C HIS A 513 -31.42 12.36 6.13
N LEU A 514 -30.97 12.62 7.37
CA LEU A 514 -31.74 12.31 8.57
C LEU A 514 -33.08 13.08 8.53
N PHE A 515 -34.17 12.36 8.81
CA PHE A 515 -35.54 12.87 8.71
C PHE A 515 -35.92 13.46 7.33
N GLU A 516 -35.38 12.92 6.25
CA GLU A 516 -35.95 13.15 4.93
C GLU A 516 -37.35 12.50 4.81
N HIS A 517 -38.28 13.19 4.15
CA HIS A 517 -39.62 12.69 3.86
C HIS A 517 -39.58 11.81 2.62
N LEU A 518 -39.79 10.50 2.82
CA LEU A 518 -39.70 9.47 1.79
C LEU A 518 -41.09 9.00 1.30
N GLY A 519 -42.11 9.83 1.48
CA GLY A 519 -43.52 9.46 1.33
C GLY A 519 -44.15 9.10 2.68
N ASP A 520 -45.38 8.57 2.63
CA ASP A 520 -46.22 8.36 3.82
C ASP A 520 -46.28 6.89 4.26
N ASP A 521 -45.50 6.01 3.62
CA ASP A 521 -45.46 4.58 3.88
C ASP A 521 -44.20 4.16 4.67
N TRP A 522 -44.38 3.49 5.80
CA TRP A 522 -43.29 3.02 6.67
C TRP A 522 -42.20 2.17 5.97
N PRO A 523 -42.48 1.28 5.00
CA PRO A 523 -41.45 0.47 4.34
C PRO A 523 -40.28 1.27 3.76
N ALA A 524 -40.50 2.50 3.28
CA ALA A 524 -39.43 3.37 2.80
C ALA A 524 -38.46 3.78 3.94
N TYR A 525 -39.01 4.05 5.13
CA TYR A 525 -38.25 4.40 6.33
C TYR A 525 -37.57 3.18 6.95
N ALA A 526 -38.25 2.03 7.01
CA ALA A 526 -37.72 0.78 7.55
C ALA A 526 -36.44 0.31 6.83
N ALA A 527 -36.22 0.74 5.58
CA ALA A 527 -35.00 0.46 4.85
C ALA A 527 -33.75 1.17 5.44
N ILE A 528 -33.92 2.34 6.06
CA ILE A 528 -32.82 3.18 6.56
C ILE A 528 -32.85 3.40 8.09
N TYR A 529 -33.97 3.12 8.75
CA TYR A 529 -34.13 3.15 10.21
C TYR A 529 -34.22 1.71 10.74
N ASP A 530 -33.05 1.12 11.03
CA ASP A 530 -32.95 -0.25 11.54
C ASP A 530 -33.45 -0.30 13.01
N LEU A 531 -34.64 -0.86 13.19
CA LEU A 531 -35.30 -0.99 14.49
C LEU A 531 -34.50 -1.91 15.44
N LYS A 532 -34.21 -1.40 16.65
CA LYS A 532 -33.55 -2.15 17.73
C LYS A 532 -34.53 -2.67 18.77
N THR A 533 -35.64 -1.97 18.94
CA THR A 533 -36.79 -2.40 19.73
C THR A 533 -38.06 -2.22 18.89
N LYS A 534 -39.19 -2.75 19.36
CA LYS A 534 -40.45 -2.69 18.59
C LYS A 534 -41.03 -1.27 18.58
N ALA A 535 -41.58 -0.87 17.43
CA ALA A 535 -42.35 0.36 17.26
C ALA A 535 -43.77 0.05 16.80
N THR A 536 -44.77 0.71 17.39
CA THR A 536 -46.18 0.62 16.96
C THR A 536 -46.41 1.42 15.66
N PRO A 537 -47.51 1.18 14.92
CA PRO A 537 -47.84 1.98 13.73
C PRO A 537 -47.91 3.49 14.01
N ALA A 538 -48.46 3.91 15.16
CA ALA A 538 -48.48 5.32 15.54
C ALA A 538 -47.07 5.91 15.77
N GLN A 539 -46.17 5.13 16.34
CA GLN A 539 -44.77 5.55 16.55
C GLN A 539 -43.99 5.58 15.23
N GLN A 540 -44.29 4.67 14.30
CA GLN A 540 -43.76 4.71 12.94
C GLN A 540 -44.25 5.96 12.20
N GLN A 541 -45.55 6.25 12.29
CA GLN A 541 -46.15 7.46 11.73
C GLN A 541 -45.51 8.73 12.30
N ARG A 542 -45.15 8.73 13.59
CA ARG A 542 -44.45 9.85 14.23
C ARG A 542 -43.11 10.19 13.57
N VAL A 543 -42.37 9.18 13.10
CA VAL A 543 -41.12 9.37 12.33
C VAL A 543 -41.43 10.03 10.98
N ILE A 544 -42.48 9.56 10.29
CA ILE A 544 -42.93 10.09 8.99
C ILE A 544 -43.35 11.56 9.13
N ASP A 545 -44.10 11.89 10.18
CA ASP A 545 -44.58 13.24 10.43
C ASP A 545 -43.43 14.20 10.74
N PHE A 546 -42.44 13.76 11.52
CA PHE A 546 -41.25 14.58 11.76
C PHE A 546 -40.42 14.77 10.49
N SER A 547 -40.27 13.71 9.69
CA SER A 547 -39.64 13.80 8.38
C SER A 547 -40.34 14.79 7.46
N ARG A 548 -41.69 14.83 7.48
CA ARG A 548 -42.50 15.79 6.73
C ARG A 548 -42.24 17.22 7.20
N LEU A 549 -42.19 17.47 8.51
CA LEU A 549 -41.85 18.76 9.09
C LEU A 549 -40.44 19.22 8.63
N VAL A 550 -39.43 18.36 8.74
CA VAL A 550 -38.04 18.65 8.33
C VAL A 550 -37.93 18.95 6.83
N SER A 551 -38.70 18.24 6.00
CA SER A 551 -38.56 18.32 4.54
C SER A 551 -39.45 19.37 3.89
N ARG A 552 -40.68 19.55 4.37
CA ARG A 552 -41.74 20.27 3.64
C ARG A 552 -42.17 21.59 4.28
N ALA A 553 -42.09 21.71 5.61
CA ALA A 553 -42.47 22.95 6.28
C ALA A 553 -41.51 24.08 5.90
N ASP A 554 -42.01 25.31 5.84
CA ASP A 554 -41.17 26.49 5.78
C ASP A 554 -40.41 26.71 7.11
N ASP A 555 -39.48 27.65 7.14
CA ASP A 555 -38.60 27.85 8.31
C ASP A 555 -39.33 28.40 9.53
N ALA A 556 -40.42 29.16 9.34
CA ALA A 556 -41.22 29.68 10.43
C ALA A 556 -42.04 28.56 11.09
N GLU A 557 -42.73 27.74 10.28
CA GLU A 557 -43.46 26.58 10.80
C GLU A 557 -42.50 25.57 11.46
N PHE A 558 -41.36 25.28 10.83
CA PHE A 558 -40.37 24.38 11.41
C PHE A 558 -39.87 24.86 12.76
N ALA A 559 -39.49 26.14 12.88
CA ALA A 559 -39.02 26.71 14.13
C ALA A 559 -40.11 26.64 15.23
N ALA A 560 -41.36 26.96 14.89
CA ALA A 560 -42.48 26.93 15.82
C ALA A 560 -42.83 25.51 16.30
N ARG A 561 -42.64 24.49 15.46
CA ARG A 561 -43.08 23.11 15.74
C ARG A 561 -41.96 22.14 16.07
N LEU A 562 -40.69 22.55 16.00
CA LEU A 562 -39.56 21.66 16.27
C LEU A 562 -39.67 21.01 17.65
N GLY A 563 -40.02 21.81 18.67
CA GLY A 563 -40.17 21.36 20.05
C GLY A 563 -41.32 20.37 20.28
N ASP A 564 -42.26 20.23 19.34
CA ASP A 564 -43.31 19.22 19.39
C ASP A 564 -42.74 17.82 19.14
N PHE A 565 -41.69 17.73 18.31
CA PHE A 565 -41.13 16.47 17.84
C PHE A 565 -39.79 16.14 18.48
N LEU A 566 -38.99 17.13 18.86
CA LEU A 566 -37.62 16.95 19.34
C LEU A 566 -37.49 17.46 20.77
N ASP A 567 -36.87 16.67 21.65
CA ASP A 567 -36.42 17.20 22.94
C ASP A 567 -35.21 18.11 22.70
N LEU A 568 -35.44 19.43 22.71
CA LEU A 568 -34.43 20.43 22.36
C LEU A 568 -33.23 20.39 23.31
N ASP A 569 -33.49 20.18 24.61
CA ASP A 569 -32.44 20.14 25.63
C ASP A 569 -31.58 18.89 25.49
N GLU A 570 -32.20 17.71 25.42
CA GLU A 570 -31.43 16.47 25.25
C GLU A 570 -30.68 16.44 23.92
N PHE A 571 -31.30 16.89 22.83
CA PHE A 571 -30.62 16.96 21.54
C PHE A 571 -29.46 17.96 21.57
N ALA A 572 -29.59 19.08 22.27
CA ALA A 572 -28.50 20.04 22.44
C ALA A 572 -27.33 19.43 23.24
N ARG A 573 -27.60 18.66 24.29
CA ARG A 573 -26.57 17.92 25.06
C ARG A 573 -25.88 16.87 24.19
N PHE A 574 -26.64 16.10 23.41
CA PHE A 574 -26.10 15.14 22.45
C PHE A 574 -25.21 15.81 21.40
N LEU A 575 -25.71 16.86 20.75
CA LEU A 575 -24.96 17.56 19.69
C LEU A 575 -23.72 18.24 20.25
N ALA A 576 -23.80 18.90 21.41
CA ALA A 576 -22.66 19.53 22.07
C ALA A 576 -21.55 18.51 22.35
N GLY A 577 -21.90 17.31 22.85
CA GLY A 577 -20.95 16.23 23.02
C GLY A 577 -20.31 15.80 21.70
N ILE A 578 -21.11 15.48 20.67
CA ILE A 578 -20.59 15.06 19.36
C ILE A 578 -19.63 16.09 18.77
N VAL A 579 -19.94 17.38 18.93
CA VAL A 579 -19.12 18.51 18.43
C VAL A 579 -17.85 18.71 19.25
N LEU A 580 -17.91 18.64 20.57
CA LEU A 580 -16.71 18.75 21.43
C LEU A 580 -15.74 17.61 21.13
N LEU A 581 -16.27 16.39 20.98
CA LEU A 581 -15.49 15.21 20.67
C LEU A 581 -15.01 15.19 19.20
N SER A 582 -15.49 16.09 18.33
CA SER A 582 -15.17 16.10 16.89
C SER A 582 -15.42 14.72 16.26
N SER A 583 -16.59 14.15 16.57
CA SER A 583 -16.98 12.80 16.10
C SER A 583 -17.69 12.89 14.76
N TYR A 584 -16.94 12.63 13.69
CA TYR A 584 -17.42 12.77 12.30
C TYR A 584 -17.87 11.46 11.66
N ASP A 585 -17.54 10.30 12.25
CA ASP A 585 -18.05 8.99 11.83
C ASP A 585 -19.50 8.78 12.29
N GLY A 586 -20.36 9.80 12.11
CA GLY A 586 -21.75 9.74 12.53
C GLY A 586 -22.61 10.89 12.01
N ILE A 587 -23.46 11.47 12.87
CA ILE A 587 -24.46 12.48 12.46
C ILE A 587 -23.86 13.72 11.77
N LEU A 588 -22.59 14.06 12.04
CA LEU A 588 -21.91 15.19 11.39
C LEU A 588 -21.43 14.89 9.96
N SER A 589 -21.35 13.62 9.53
CA SER A 589 -20.91 13.29 8.18
C SER A 589 -21.56 12.05 7.58
N ASP A 590 -21.32 10.86 8.14
CA ASP A 590 -21.69 9.59 7.51
C ASP A 590 -23.13 9.13 7.76
N GLY A 591 -23.89 9.84 8.60
CA GLY A 591 -25.32 9.59 8.74
C GLY A 591 -25.67 8.25 9.41
N GLN A 592 -24.73 7.68 10.16
CA GLN A 592 -24.86 6.44 10.91
C GLN A 592 -24.26 6.60 12.32
N ASN A 593 -24.09 5.51 13.08
CA ASN A 593 -23.40 5.51 14.39
C ASN A 593 -24.01 6.45 15.45
N PHE A 594 -25.33 6.44 15.52
CA PHE A 594 -26.13 6.89 16.66
C PHE A 594 -27.45 6.13 16.62
N TYR A 595 -28.22 6.20 17.70
CA TYR A 595 -29.62 5.82 17.70
C TYR A 595 -30.50 7.03 17.92
N VAL A 596 -31.71 6.93 17.40
CA VAL A 596 -32.82 7.81 17.72
C VAL A 596 -33.81 6.98 18.51
N TYR A 597 -34.39 7.53 19.56
CA TYR A 597 -35.50 6.90 20.27
C TYR A 597 -36.67 7.86 20.34
N LEU A 598 -37.89 7.33 20.47
CA LEU A 598 -39.09 8.15 20.68
C LEU A 598 -39.56 7.93 22.12
N ASP A 599 -39.41 8.95 22.97
CA ASP A 599 -39.84 8.87 24.36
C ASP A 599 -41.36 8.69 24.43
N PRO A 600 -41.87 7.60 25.01
CA PRO A 600 -43.30 7.36 25.12
C PRO A 600 -44.01 8.25 26.16
N ARG A 601 -43.30 9.14 26.89
CA ARG A 601 -43.91 10.12 27.81
C ARG A 601 -44.16 11.45 27.10
N SER A 602 -43.13 12.02 26.50
CA SER A 602 -43.20 13.31 25.80
C SER A 602 -43.65 13.18 24.34
N ASN A 603 -43.58 11.98 23.75
CA ASN A 603 -43.74 11.73 22.32
C ASN A 603 -42.75 12.54 21.46
N LYS A 604 -41.56 12.79 22.01
CA LYS A 604 -40.44 13.49 21.38
C LYS A 604 -39.26 12.56 21.11
N PHE A 605 -38.49 12.88 20.09
CA PHE A 605 -37.28 12.17 19.71
C PHE A 605 -36.10 12.60 20.59
N GLY A 606 -35.35 11.62 21.05
CA GLY A 606 -34.06 11.76 21.72
C GLY A 606 -32.97 10.94 21.02
N PHE A 607 -31.71 11.11 21.43
CA PHE A 607 -30.55 10.57 20.73
C PHE A 607 -29.61 9.82 21.68
N ILE A 608 -29.07 8.70 21.21
CA ILE A 608 -28.09 7.88 21.94
C ILE A 608 -26.83 7.79 21.08
N PRO A 609 -25.64 8.14 21.59
CA PRO A 609 -24.40 8.04 20.84
C PRO A 609 -24.00 6.56 20.66
N TRP A 610 -23.30 6.24 19.58
CA TRP A 610 -22.89 4.86 19.28
C TRP A 610 -21.64 4.83 18.40
N ASP A 611 -20.82 3.78 18.51
CA ASP A 611 -19.59 3.59 17.70
C ASP A 611 -18.66 4.83 17.75
N LEU A 612 -18.12 5.11 18.93
CA LEU A 612 -17.30 6.31 19.20
C LEU A 612 -15.81 5.98 19.20
N ASP A 613 -15.41 4.85 18.60
CA ASP A 613 -14.01 4.42 18.47
C ASP A 613 -13.18 5.39 17.60
N LEU A 614 -13.83 6.16 16.72
CA LEU A 614 -13.24 7.23 15.92
C LEU A 614 -13.59 8.66 16.41
N ALA A 615 -14.03 8.81 17.66
CA ALA A 615 -14.23 10.10 18.31
C ALA A 615 -12.89 10.78 18.66
N TRP A 616 -12.96 11.87 19.42
CA TRP A 616 -11.81 12.66 19.88
C TRP A 616 -10.95 13.20 18.72
N GLY A 617 -11.57 13.53 17.58
CA GLY A 617 -10.89 14.01 16.39
C GLY A 617 -10.02 12.96 15.68
N SER A 618 -10.25 11.67 15.90
CA SER A 618 -9.47 10.57 15.32
C SER A 618 -9.97 10.08 13.95
N PHE A 619 -11.15 10.53 13.51
CA PHE A 619 -11.73 10.23 12.20
C PHE A 619 -10.88 10.77 11.03
N PHE A 620 -9.95 9.94 10.57
CA PHE A 620 -8.86 10.32 9.67
C PHE A 620 -9.26 10.47 8.20
N LEU A 621 -10.48 10.07 7.84
CA LEU A 621 -10.99 10.18 6.47
C LEU A 621 -11.44 11.61 6.12
N LEU A 622 -11.53 12.51 7.11
CA LEU A 622 -12.07 13.86 6.94
C LEU A 622 -11.14 14.93 7.53
N GLY A 623 -10.59 15.78 6.67
CA GLY A 623 -9.68 16.86 7.05
C GLY A 623 -8.34 16.37 7.59
N SER A 624 -7.44 17.31 7.86
CA SER A 624 -6.21 17.06 8.60
C SER A 624 -6.47 17.05 10.11
N ARG A 625 -5.50 16.58 10.89
CA ARG A 625 -5.56 16.58 12.36
C ARG A 625 -5.83 17.98 12.93
N THR A 626 -5.11 18.98 12.43
CA THR A 626 -5.26 20.39 12.87
C THR A 626 -6.62 20.96 12.47
N GLU A 627 -7.17 20.54 11.34
CA GLU A 627 -8.50 20.97 10.90
C GLU A 627 -9.60 20.42 11.82
N ARG A 628 -9.52 19.14 12.20
CA ARG A 628 -10.46 18.52 13.15
C ARG A 628 -10.38 19.10 14.56
N GLU A 629 -9.21 19.54 15.01
CA GLU A 629 -9.05 20.29 16.27
C GLU A 629 -9.81 21.62 16.25
N ARG A 630 -9.80 22.28 15.08
CA ARG A 630 -10.40 23.61 14.87
C ARG A 630 -11.81 23.56 14.26
N ALA A 631 -12.42 22.38 14.17
CA ALA A 631 -13.74 22.18 13.57
C ALA A 631 -14.77 23.18 14.14
N SER A 632 -15.62 23.72 13.28
CA SER A 632 -16.60 24.73 13.69
C SER A 632 -17.61 24.15 14.68
N ILE A 633 -17.89 24.87 15.76
CA ILE A 633 -18.97 24.54 16.70
C ILE A 633 -20.34 25.05 16.21
N TRP A 634 -20.34 26.00 15.27
CA TRP A 634 -21.55 26.66 14.74
C TRP A 634 -22.01 26.08 13.40
N HIS A 635 -21.10 25.46 12.66
CA HIS A 635 -21.37 24.67 11.45
C HIS A 635 -20.56 23.38 11.48
N PRO A 636 -20.91 22.43 12.38
CA PRO A 636 -20.09 21.25 12.63
C PRO A 636 -20.23 20.15 11.57
N TRP A 637 -21.28 20.15 10.75
CA TRP A 637 -21.53 19.09 9.77
C TRP A 637 -20.74 19.27 8.47
N VAL A 638 -20.67 18.20 7.68
CA VAL A 638 -20.03 18.17 6.36
C VAL A 638 -21.07 18.07 5.27
N GLY A 639 -20.92 18.88 4.22
CA GLY A 639 -21.82 18.86 3.07
C GLY A 639 -23.22 19.30 3.45
N GLU A 640 -24.22 18.70 2.82
CA GLU A 640 -25.62 18.99 3.08
C GLU A 640 -26.14 18.10 4.21
N ASN A 641 -26.57 18.74 5.31
CA ASN A 641 -27.29 18.07 6.39
C ASN A 641 -28.49 18.95 6.76
N ARG A 642 -29.60 18.78 6.02
CA ARG A 642 -30.78 19.62 6.14
C ARG A 642 -31.31 19.67 7.58
N PHE A 643 -31.37 18.52 8.25
CA PHE A 643 -31.84 18.45 9.63
C PHE A 643 -31.01 19.35 10.56
N LEU A 644 -29.68 19.17 10.60
CA LEU A 644 -28.81 19.99 11.46
C LEU A 644 -28.81 21.46 11.06
N GLN A 645 -28.84 21.76 9.75
CA GLN A 645 -28.92 23.13 9.25
C GLN A 645 -30.15 23.86 9.77
N ARG A 646 -31.33 23.24 9.68
CA ARG A 646 -32.60 23.83 10.12
C ARG A 646 -32.67 23.93 11.64
N VAL A 647 -32.27 22.87 12.37
CA VAL A 647 -32.26 22.90 13.84
C VAL A 647 -31.32 23.99 14.38
N MET A 648 -30.12 24.14 13.81
CA MET A 648 -29.15 25.17 14.22
C MET A 648 -29.58 26.61 13.85
N ALA A 649 -30.57 26.77 12.96
CA ALA A 649 -31.17 28.05 12.61
C ALA A 649 -32.28 28.48 13.58
N VAL A 650 -32.84 27.57 14.38
CA VAL A 650 -33.83 27.91 15.42
C VAL A 650 -33.12 28.59 16.59
N GLU A 651 -33.49 29.84 16.87
CA GLU A 651 -32.81 30.67 17.89
C GLU A 651 -32.87 30.07 19.30
N GLU A 652 -34.04 29.54 19.69
CA GLU A 652 -34.23 28.85 20.97
C GLU A 652 -33.24 27.69 21.13
N PHE A 653 -33.19 26.79 20.14
CA PHE A 653 -32.26 25.67 20.17
C PHE A 653 -30.80 26.14 20.21
N ARG A 654 -30.45 27.16 19.40
CA ARG A 654 -29.09 27.71 19.37
C ARG A 654 -28.65 28.26 20.72
N GLY A 655 -29.58 28.88 21.47
CA GLY A 655 -29.36 29.33 22.85
C GLY A 655 -29.05 28.17 23.80
N ILE A 656 -29.90 27.12 23.79
CA ILE A 656 -29.73 25.92 24.64
C ILE A 656 -28.40 25.21 24.30
N TYR A 657 -28.11 25.02 23.01
CA TYR A 657 -26.88 24.42 22.53
C TYR A 657 -25.62 25.19 22.97
N ARG A 658 -25.64 26.52 22.88
CA ARG A 658 -24.54 27.36 23.37
C ARG A 658 -24.33 27.17 24.88
N ALA A 659 -25.41 27.17 25.66
CA ALA A 659 -25.32 27.01 27.11
C ALA A 659 -24.66 25.67 27.49
N HIS A 660 -25.03 24.57 26.83
CA HIS A 660 -24.40 23.26 27.05
C HIS A 660 -22.94 23.21 26.60
N LEU A 661 -22.56 23.89 25.50
CA LEU A 661 -21.16 24.01 25.12
C LEU A 661 -20.34 24.76 26.18
N GLU A 662 -20.89 25.82 26.78
CA GLU A 662 -20.24 26.58 27.84
C GLU A 662 -20.09 25.75 29.13
N ASP A 663 -21.17 25.12 29.59
CA ASP A 663 -21.16 24.22 30.76
C ASP A 663 -20.18 23.06 30.55
N PHE A 664 -20.31 22.30 29.47
CA PHE A 664 -19.45 21.14 29.21
C PHE A 664 -17.99 21.54 29.07
N SER A 665 -17.67 22.70 28.49
CA SER A 665 -16.29 23.19 28.39
C SER A 665 -15.66 23.56 29.73
N THR A 666 -16.46 23.74 30.79
CA THR A 666 -15.97 24.06 32.14
C THR A 666 -16.03 22.87 33.09
N ARG A 667 -16.93 21.91 32.86
CA ARG A 667 -17.18 20.78 33.77
C ARG A 667 -16.72 19.43 33.23
N LEU A 668 -16.97 19.15 31.96
CA LEU A 668 -16.78 17.81 31.37
C LEU A 668 -15.54 17.72 30.47
N PHE A 669 -15.38 18.66 29.55
CA PHE A 669 -14.29 18.77 28.58
C PHE A 669 -13.13 19.62 29.14
N VAL A 670 -12.71 19.33 30.36
CA VAL A 670 -11.59 20.01 31.03
C VAL A 670 -10.30 19.22 30.75
N PRO A 671 -9.27 19.81 30.12
CA PRO A 671 -8.06 19.08 29.73
C PRO A 671 -7.42 18.29 30.86
N ASP A 672 -7.24 18.90 32.04
CA ASP A 672 -6.58 18.23 33.17
C ASP A 672 -7.39 17.03 33.68
N ARG A 673 -8.72 17.18 33.81
CA ARG A 673 -9.64 16.10 34.19
C ARG A 673 -9.57 14.93 33.20
N LEU A 674 -9.68 15.22 31.91
CA LEU A 674 -9.65 14.18 30.87
C LEU A 674 -8.27 13.53 30.76
N ASN A 675 -7.19 14.31 30.91
CA ASN A 675 -5.83 13.80 30.90
C ASN A 675 -5.57 12.84 32.07
N GLN A 676 -6.04 13.20 33.28
CA GLN A 676 -6.00 12.32 34.45
C GLN A 676 -6.78 11.03 34.20
N ARG A 677 -7.99 11.13 33.64
CA ARG A 677 -8.81 9.97 33.34
C ARG A 677 -8.15 9.04 32.31
N ILE A 678 -7.51 9.61 31.30
CA ILE A 678 -6.68 8.87 30.33
C ILE A 678 -5.53 8.15 31.04
N ASP A 679 -4.87 8.80 32.01
CA ASP A 679 -3.75 8.20 32.75
C ASP A 679 -4.22 7.00 33.59
N GLU A 680 -5.32 7.13 34.32
CA GLU A 680 -5.93 6.04 35.10
C GLU A 680 -6.28 4.84 34.23
N MET A 681 -7.00 5.06 33.13
CA MET A 681 -7.34 4.00 32.18
C MET A 681 -6.07 3.41 31.55
N SER A 682 -5.08 4.25 31.23
CA SER A 682 -3.85 3.78 30.60
C SER A 682 -3.06 2.85 31.51
N ALA A 683 -3.02 3.13 32.81
CA ALA A 683 -2.33 2.31 33.80
C ALA A 683 -2.91 0.89 33.86
N LEU A 684 -4.24 0.79 33.83
CA LEU A 684 -4.97 -0.49 33.79
C LEU A 684 -4.73 -1.26 32.49
N LEU A 685 -4.81 -0.59 31.34
CA LEU A 685 -4.81 -1.24 30.02
C LEU A 685 -3.41 -1.57 29.50
N ARG A 686 -2.35 -0.96 30.04
CA ARG A 686 -0.98 -1.15 29.53
C ARG A 686 -0.53 -2.60 29.52
N SER A 687 -0.77 -3.34 30.60
CA SER A 687 -0.39 -4.76 30.73
C SER A 687 -1.08 -5.67 29.68
N PRO A 688 -2.42 -5.68 29.56
CA PRO A 688 -3.09 -6.46 28.52
C PRO A 688 -2.75 -6.00 27.09
N VAL A 689 -2.58 -4.70 26.85
CA VAL A 689 -2.15 -4.21 25.53
C VAL A 689 -0.73 -4.69 25.19
N ALA A 690 0.18 -4.75 26.16
CA ALA A 690 1.51 -5.35 25.97
C ALA A 690 1.42 -6.83 25.60
N ALA A 691 0.47 -7.57 26.17
CA ALA A 691 0.23 -8.96 25.81
C ALA A 691 -0.32 -9.11 24.37
N GLU A 692 -1.01 -8.11 23.82
CA GLU A 692 -1.45 -8.16 22.41
C GLU A 692 -0.29 -8.15 21.42
N SER A 693 0.66 -7.22 21.60
CA SER A 693 1.91 -7.16 20.83
C SER A 693 2.71 -5.90 21.18
N ASP A 694 4.01 -5.95 20.91
CA ASP A 694 4.88 -4.78 21.02
C ASP A 694 4.46 -3.66 20.05
N PHE A 695 3.93 -4.04 18.88
CA PHE A 695 3.38 -3.08 17.91
C PHE A 695 2.16 -2.33 18.46
N ARG A 696 1.18 -3.07 19.03
CA ARG A 696 -0.02 -2.46 19.61
C ARG A 696 0.32 -1.60 20.82
N LEU A 697 1.22 -2.06 21.69
CA LEU A 697 1.73 -1.27 22.82
C LEU A 697 2.39 0.02 22.35
N ASN A 698 3.22 -0.01 21.31
CA ASN A 698 3.84 1.20 20.78
C ASN A 698 2.81 2.21 20.24
N LYS A 699 1.76 1.75 19.55
CA LYS A 699 0.67 2.64 19.09
C LYS A 699 -0.15 3.19 20.27
N PHE A 700 -0.38 2.38 21.29
CA PHE A 700 -1.05 2.79 22.52
C PHE A 700 -0.30 3.89 23.26
N GLU A 701 1.01 3.72 23.50
CA GLU A 701 1.84 4.73 24.15
C GLU A 701 1.91 6.05 23.33
N GLN A 702 1.87 5.97 22.00
CA GLN A 702 1.72 7.15 21.15
C GLN A 702 0.35 7.83 21.34
N ALA A 703 -0.73 7.07 21.47
CA ALA A 703 -2.09 7.58 21.55
C ALA A 703 -2.40 8.26 22.90
N VAL A 704 -1.88 7.72 24.00
CA VAL A 704 -2.10 8.25 25.36
C VAL A 704 -1.06 9.31 25.77
N GLY A 705 0.07 9.40 25.05
CA GLY A 705 1.14 10.35 25.32
C GLY A 705 0.93 11.77 24.75
N ILE A 706 1.74 12.74 25.23
CA ILE A 706 1.75 14.15 24.77
C ILE A 706 2.86 14.43 23.74
N LYS A 707 3.89 13.58 23.65
CA LYS A 707 5.09 13.86 22.83
C LYS A 707 4.76 14.00 21.34
N PRO A 708 5.22 15.05 20.63
CA PRO A 708 5.09 15.14 19.19
C PRO A 708 5.71 13.92 18.52
N LEU A 709 5.03 13.38 17.51
CA LEU A 709 5.61 12.33 16.68
C LEU A 709 6.83 12.93 15.96
N SER A 710 8.04 12.45 16.26
CA SER A 710 9.14 12.56 15.28
C SER A 710 8.60 12.00 13.98
N SER A 711 8.85 12.64 12.83
CA SER A 711 8.36 12.23 11.51
C SER A 711 8.46 10.70 11.35
N SER A 712 7.37 10.02 11.66
CA SER A 712 7.34 8.57 11.65
C SER A 712 7.56 8.17 10.20
N ARG A 713 8.42 7.18 9.96
CA ARG A 713 8.60 6.59 8.62
C ARG A 713 7.33 5.89 8.11
N GLY A 714 6.27 5.82 8.92
CA GLY A 714 4.97 5.29 8.56
C GLY A 714 4.29 6.14 7.50
N LYS A 715 3.54 5.48 6.62
CA LYS A 715 2.73 6.19 5.61
C LYS A 715 1.66 7.04 6.31
N PRO A 716 1.30 8.21 5.75
CA PRO A 716 0.23 9.06 6.31
C PRO A 716 -1.16 8.39 6.32
N GLN A 717 -1.33 7.27 5.61
CA GLN A 717 -2.53 6.44 5.57
C GLN A 717 -2.14 4.96 5.68
N GLY A 718 -3.04 4.13 6.21
CA GLY A 718 -2.85 2.69 6.41
C GLY A 718 -2.67 2.28 7.88
N GLY A 719 -2.55 0.99 8.13
CA GLY A 719 -2.47 0.38 9.47
C GLY A 719 -1.20 0.74 10.27
N ASP A 720 -0.11 1.18 9.60
CA ASP A 720 1.08 1.72 10.27
C ASP A 720 1.08 3.24 10.44
N ARG A 721 -0.06 3.91 10.20
CA ARG A 721 -0.17 5.35 10.46
C ARG A 721 0.22 5.68 11.91
N PRO A 722 0.80 6.86 12.17
CA PRO A 722 1.06 7.29 13.54
C PRO A 722 -0.24 7.37 14.34
N ALA A 723 -0.15 7.09 15.64
CA ALA A 723 -1.36 7.10 16.46
C ALA A 723 -1.89 8.51 16.70
N HIS A 724 -3.22 8.62 16.71
CA HIS A 724 -3.89 9.85 17.10
C HIS A 724 -3.74 10.05 18.60
N GLN A 725 -3.30 11.23 19.02
CA GLN A 725 -2.94 11.49 20.41
C GLN A 725 -4.09 12.24 21.09
N LEU A 726 -4.72 11.59 22.06
CA LEU A 726 -5.93 12.07 22.73
C LEU A 726 -5.67 13.37 23.49
N LYS A 727 -4.65 13.40 24.35
CA LYS A 727 -4.33 14.55 25.20
C LYS A 727 -4.06 15.83 24.39
N ARG A 728 -3.24 15.73 23.34
CA ARG A 728 -3.00 16.86 22.42
C ARG A 728 -4.29 17.33 21.74
N PHE A 729 -5.16 16.42 21.29
CA PHE A 729 -6.43 16.81 20.69
C PHE A 729 -7.28 17.58 21.71
N ILE A 730 -7.44 17.06 22.92
CA ILE A 730 -8.25 17.66 23.99
C ILE A 730 -7.78 19.08 24.28
N GLU A 731 -6.47 19.30 24.48
CA GLU A 731 -5.90 20.62 24.72
C GLU A 731 -6.18 21.60 23.57
N LYS A 732 -5.90 21.19 22.33
CA LYS A 732 -6.10 22.06 21.16
C LYS A 732 -7.58 22.32 20.88
N ARG A 733 -8.43 21.34 21.14
CA ARG A 733 -9.88 21.45 20.96
C ARG A 733 -10.48 22.39 21.99
N ALA A 734 -10.10 22.28 23.27
CA ALA A 734 -10.58 23.17 24.34
C ALA A 734 -10.26 24.65 24.03
N ILE A 735 -9.02 24.93 23.59
CA ILE A 735 -8.62 26.28 23.15
C ILE A 735 -9.48 26.74 21.96
N SER A 736 -9.64 25.90 20.94
CA SER A 736 -10.40 26.27 19.75
C SER A 736 -11.88 26.53 20.05
N VAL A 737 -12.50 25.70 20.89
CA VAL A 737 -13.91 25.86 21.29
C VAL A 737 -14.09 27.16 22.07
N ARG A 738 -13.20 27.45 23.03
CA ARG A 738 -13.24 28.71 23.78
C ARG A 738 -13.12 29.93 22.86
N GLN A 739 -12.18 29.91 21.92
CA GLN A 739 -12.04 31.00 20.94
C GLN A 739 -13.29 31.19 20.08
N GLN A 740 -14.02 30.11 19.76
CA GLN A 740 -15.25 30.19 18.99
C GLN A 740 -16.45 30.68 19.80
N LEU A 741 -16.54 30.32 21.08
CA LEU A 741 -17.55 30.83 22.01
C LEU A 741 -17.33 32.33 22.30
N ASP A 742 -16.08 32.75 22.45
CA ASP A 742 -15.68 34.16 22.65
C ASP A 742 -15.82 35.02 21.38
N GLY A 743 -16.21 34.44 20.23
CA GLY A 743 -16.29 35.15 18.95
C GLY A 743 -14.94 35.49 18.29
N LYS A 744 -13.82 35.00 18.84
CA LYS A 744 -12.45 35.23 18.33
C LYS A 744 -12.11 34.36 17.12
N SER A 745 -12.91 33.33 16.83
CA SER A 745 -12.75 32.45 15.67
C SER A 745 -14.11 31.93 15.19
N LYS A 746 -14.24 31.67 13.88
CA LYS A 746 -15.42 30.99 13.31
C LYS A 746 -15.29 29.46 13.31
N GLY A 747 -14.10 28.95 13.65
CA GLY A 747 -13.73 27.56 13.47
C GLY A 747 -13.62 27.18 11.98
N MET A 748 -13.45 25.89 11.72
CA MET A 748 -13.23 25.34 10.39
C MET A 748 -14.37 24.43 9.98
N ILE A 749 -14.95 24.71 8.81
CA ILE A 749 -15.93 23.82 8.18
C ILE A 749 -15.16 22.76 7.40
N LEU A 750 -15.27 21.50 7.83
CA LEU A 750 -14.62 20.38 7.15
C LEU A 750 -15.36 20.05 5.85
N LYS A 751 -14.60 19.62 4.85
CA LYS A 751 -15.12 19.20 3.54
C LYS A 751 -14.66 17.78 3.23
N ARG A 752 -15.50 16.99 2.57
CA ARG A 752 -15.04 15.76 1.91
C ARG A 752 -14.08 16.17 0.81
N SER A 753 -12.88 15.60 0.78
CA SER A 753 -12.01 15.74 -0.38
C SER A 753 -12.74 15.13 -1.58
N ALA A 754 -12.87 15.87 -2.68
CA ALA A 754 -13.35 15.29 -3.94
C ALA A 754 -12.50 14.05 -4.24
N ALA A 755 -13.15 12.92 -4.54
CA ALA A 755 -12.45 11.71 -4.97
C ALA A 755 -11.58 12.09 -6.18
N ARG A 756 -10.26 12.03 -6.02
CA ARG A 756 -9.30 12.24 -7.12
C ARG A 756 -9.09 10.96 -7.90
#